data_AF-A0A318PV61-F1
#
_entry.id   AF-A0A318PV61-F1
#
_cell.length_a   1.000
_cell.length_b   1.000
_cell.length_c   1.000
_cell.angle_alpha   90.00
_cell.angle_beta   90.00
_cell.angle_gamma   90.00
#
_symmetry.space_group_name_H-M   'P 1'
#
loop_
_entity.id
_entity.type
_entity.pdbx_description
1 polymer ?
#
loop_
_entity_poly.entity_id
_entity_poly.type
_entity_poly.pdbx_seq_one_letter_code
_entity_poly.pdbx_strand_id
1 'polypeptide(L)'
;MLAHQLTEGLIRVLERPDLRVIAGTRRISLSPDLPEPFRVTDRGDVLLGSACMGNGAHSAFYLRHALELAHLLDIAPHQPVMAALCAARTAALFHGLDVTCDTVAEPGVAMTAAPTALPAWIDIMAADHLPAPEILRDVWLAIAPCQPAPAERPDIDAVHARLGALWPWTGPTETLMAMGGDARLSIDPTTGLNHYGCSHRPRPWAVTFASSTASSLSERGFAGAEAARLRLIAAALSDPQADVPATLTTEIHDGIARHFGLRGDEGIILAPSGTDCELYALALAALAPGGRAVSNILIAPEETGSGVPLAARGCHFANDTALGHMVPKGHLIAGFHDDTQVIDLPMRDARGQQIQLAQVDADCLRVARSELARGRHILLHRLDMSKTGLLAPQMETLDTLMATAPAGQVDVVVDACQTRLDPARVRDYLDRGWMVMVTGSKFFTGPPFCGAVLLPAPVMARLSGRLPAGLAQYTHQAAWPVGQARTVLPAGHNIGLLLRWHAAMAEMAALADVPRATVTQRLRTFLSAARDAITHNRDLCLLPPYAPRRPPLADAWDDAATILSFFVRAHDAGDTFRPLALAQARRLYAWLNTDLSTVIPARDADERRLAALLCHVGQPVPLAHPALDGELAGALRISAGARLVSGEPSHDGMDSRRRMERETRDVRRVVDKISLILRHWPTIAACDPHPTYMPHHLEQG
;
A
#
# COMPACT_ATOMS: atom_id res chain seq x y z
N MET A 1 42.50 7.68 -0.43
CA MET A 1 41.32 8.06 -1.24
C MET A 1 40.46 6.84 -1.55
N LEU A 2 40.97 5.81 -2.25
CA LEU A 2 40.20 4.59 -2.57
C LEU A 2 39.63 3.87 -1.34
N ALA A 3 40.44 3.56 -0.32
CA ALA A 3 39.98 2.90 0.91
C ALA A 3 38.95 3.73 1.70
N HIS A 4 38.99 5.06 1.60
CA HIS A 4 38.03 5.94 2.29
C HIS A 4 36.68 5.97 1.57
N GLN A 5 36.68 6.08 0.24
CA GLN A 5 35.47 6.03 -0.59
C GLN A 5 34.76 4.67 -0.49
N LEU A 6 35.52 3.56 -0.47
CA LEU A 6 34.97 2.21 -0.29
C LEU A 6 34.35 2.00 1.11
N THR A 7 34.86 2.70 2.12
CA THR A 7 34.30 2.65 3.48
C THR A 7 33.01 3.47 3.58
N GLU A 8 32.94 4.63 2.92
CA GLU A 8 31.74 5.47 2.89
C GLU A 8 30.57 4.81 2.15
N GLY A 9 30.81 4.19 0.98
CA GLY A 9 29.77 3.48 0.23
C GLY A 9 29.16 2.32 1.03
N LEU A 10 29.99 1.56 1.76
CA LEU A 10 29.51 0.48 2.61
C LEU A 10 28.71 0.99 3.82
N ILE A 11 29.14 2.08 4.46
CA ILE A 11 28.39 2.69 5.57
C ILE A 11 26.99 3.09 5.10
N ARG A 12 26.86 3.68 3.91
CA ARG A 12 25.55 4.06 3.34
C ARG A 12 24.65 2.84 3.14
N VAL A 13 25.21 1.74 2.63
CA VAL A 13 24.48 0.48 2.46
C VAL A 13 24.02 -0.09 3.81
N LEU A 14 24.86 -0.02 4.85
CA LEU A 14 24.49 -0.43 6.21
C LEU A 14 23.41 0.47 6.84
N GLU A 15 23.38 1.75 6.44
CA GLU A 15 22.39 2.73 6.89
C GLU A 15 21.08 2.69 6.08
N ARG A 16 21.02 1.91 5.00
CA ARG A 16 19.80 1.76 4.21
C ARG A 16 18.65 1.27 5.09
N PRO A 17 17.48 1.94 5.09
CA PRO A 17 16.40 1.66 6.02
C PRO A 17 15.84 0.23 5.95
N ASP A 18 15.69 -0.33 4.76
CA ASP A 18 15.30 -1.72 4.53
C ASP A 18 16.32 -2.69 5.15
N LEU A 19 17.61 -2.54 4.79
CA LEU A 19 18.68 -3.42 5.29
C LEU A 19 18.92 -3.27 6.79
N ARG A 20 18.77 -2.07 7.36
CA ARG A 20 18.86 -1.82 8.80
C ARG A 20 17.75 -2.52 9.57
N VAL A 21 16.51 -2.48 9.05
CA VAL A 21 15.40 -3.21 9.68
C VAL A 21 15.66 -4.70 9.66
N ILE A 22 16.18 -5.25 8.55
CA ILE A 22 16.54 -6.67 8.46
C ILE A 22 17.70 -7.00 9.40
N ALA A 23 18.74 -6.16 9.45
CA ALA A 23 19.90 -6.38 10.31
C ALA A 23 19.51 -6.44 11.80
N GLY A 24 18.52 -5.64 12.23
CA GLY A 24 18.07 -5.60 13.61
C GLY A 24 19.23 -5.29 14.57
N THR A 25 19.49 -6.19 15.51
CA THR A 25 20.59 -6.07 16.49
C THR A 25 21.85 -6.85 16.09
N ARG A 26 21.88 -7.42 14.88
CA ARG A 26 22.96 -8.30 14.43
C ARG A 26 24.27 -7.53 14.29
N ARG A 27 25.37 -8.15 14.74
CA ARG A 27 26.69 -7.57 14.58
C ARG A 27 27.18 -7.80 13.16
N ILE A 28 27.58 -6.72 12.50
CA ILE A 28 28.18 -6.73 11.18
C ILE A 28 29.60 -6.16 11.33
N SER A 29 30.60 -6.83 10.75
CA SER A 29 32.00 -6.42 10.87
C SER A 29 32.74 -6.65 9.57
N LEU A 30 33.75 -5.82 9.32
CA LEU A 30 34.63 -5.95 8.16
C LEU A 30 35.76 -6.93 8.44
N SER A 31 36.02 -7.84 7.51
CA SER A 31 37.15 -8.77 7.53
C SER A 31 37.82 -8.77 6.15
N PRO A 32 38.73 -7.83 5.87
CA PRO A 32 39.32 -7.67 4.53
C PRO A 32 40.06 -8.91 4.03
N ASP A 33 40.60 -9.72 4.94
CA ASP A 33 41.34 -10.96 4.66
C ASP A 33 40.43 -12.16 4.33
N LEU A 34 39.10 -11.98 4.44
CA LEU A 34 38.13 -13.01 4.08
C LEU A 34 38.13 -13.21 2.55
N PRO A 35 38.38 -14.45 2.06
CA PRO A 35 38.41 -14.72 0.63
C PRO A 35 37.00 -14.73 0.02
N GLU A 36 35.98 -15.09 0.80
CA GLU A 36 34.58 -15.01 0.39
C GLU A 36 34.05 -13.56 0.46
N PRO A 37 32.99 -13.22 -0.30
CA PRO A 37 32.30 -11.94 -0.15
C PRO A 37 31.80 -11.71 1.27
N PHE A 38 31.25 -12.73 1.92
CA PHE A 38 30.85 -12.65 3.31
C PHE A 38 30.93 -14.03 3.97
N ARG A 39 30.88 -14.04 5.29
CA ARG A 39 30.74 -15.26 6.10
C ARG A 39 29.82 -15.01 7.29
N VAL A 40 28.88 -15.93 7.52
CA VAL A 40 28.09 -15.98 8.75
C VAL A 40 28.84 -16.85 9.77
N THR A 41 29.04 -16.32 10.97
CA THR A 41 29.72 -17.04 12.05
C THR A 41 28.79 -17.99 12.81
N ASP A 42 29.34 -18.88 13.63
CA ASP A 42 28.56 -19.78 14.51
C ASP A 42 27.65 -19.03 15.50
N ARG A 43 27.94 -17.74 15.74
CA ARG A 43 27.13 -16.86 16.60
C ARG A 43 26.04 -16.09 15.84
N GLY A 44 25.95 -16.27 14.53
CA GLY A 44 25.06 -15.52 13.65
C GLY A 44 25.56 -14.11 13.30
N ASP A 45 26.78 -13.73 13.71
CA ASP A 45 27.40 -12.46 13.29
C ASP A 45 27.78 -12.52 11.79
N VAL A 46 27.74 -11.38 11.10
CA VAL A 46 28.09 -11.24 9.68
C VAL A 46 29.47 -10.61 9.53
N LEU A 47 30.36 -11.32 8.84
CA LEU A 47 31.67 -10.81 8.42
C LEU A 47 31.63 -10.48 6.93
N LEU A 48 31.95 -9.24 6.57
CA LEU A 48 32.00 -8.79 5.18
C LEU A 48 33.46 -8.76 4.69
N GLY A 49 33.73 -9.49 3.62
CA GLY A 49 35.01 -9.52 2.92
C GLY A 49 35.22 -8.33 2.00
N SER A 50 36.45 -8.18 1.49
CA SER A 50 36.81 -7.09 0.57
C SER A 50 36.01 -7.12 -0.74
N ALA A 51 35.53 -8.30 -1.16
CA ALA A 51 34.66 -8.46 -2.34
C ALA A 51 33.29 -7.77 -2.19
N CYS A 52 32.85 -7.45 -0.96
CA CYS A 52 31.68 -6.60 -0.72
C CYS A 52 31.95 -5.11 -0.90
N MET A 53 33.21 -4.68 -0.97
CA MET A 53 33.61 -3.27 -1.06
C MET A 53 33.62 -2.80 -2.53
N GLY A 54 32.59 -3.17 -3.30
CA GLY A 54 32.41 -2.81 -4.72
C GLY A 54 31.56 -1.54 -4.90
N ASN A 55 30.75 -1.48 -5.97
CA ASN A 55 29.72 -0.44 -6.10
C ASN A 55 28.60 -0.65 -5.05
N GLY A 56 27.78 0.38 -4.80
CA GLY A 56 26.72 0.36 -3.79
C GLY A 56 25.72 -0.80 -3.97
N ALA A 57 25.26 -1.09 -5.19
CA ALA A 57 24.35 -2.19 -5.47
C ALA A 57 24.96 -3.58 -5.18
N HIS A 58 26.24 -3.80 -5.48
CA HIS A 58 26.93 -5.05 -5.17
C HIS A 58 27.06 -5.24 -3.66
N SER A 59 27.44 -4.18 -2.93
CA SER A 59 27.49 -4.19 -1.47
C SER A 59 26.12 -4.50 -0.86
N ALA A 60 25.05 -3.88 -1.37
CA ALA A 60 23.68 -4.13 -0.91
C ALA A 60 23.23 -5.56 -1.16
N PHE A 61 23.54 -6.12 -2.34
CA PHE A 61 23.27 -7.52 -2.67
C PHE A 61 23.94 -8.48 -1.67
N TYR A 62 25.25 -8.35 -1.45
CA TYR A 62 25.97 -9.26 -0.56
C TYR A 62 25.57 -9.08 0.90
N LEU A 63 25.31 -7.84 1.34
CA LEU A 63 24.79 -7.60 2.69
C LEU A 63 23.41 -8.25 2.86
N ARG A 64 22.50 -8.06 1.91
CA ARG A 64 21.19 -8.72 1.94
C ARG A 64 21.34 -10.23 1.99
N HIS A 65 22.19 -10.82 1.15
CA HIS A 65 22.47 -12.25 1.15
C HIS A 65 22.98 -12.75 2.50
N ALA A 66 23.94 -12.05 3.09
CA ALA A 66 24.50 -12.40 4.40
C ALA A 66 23.46 -12.34 5.52
N LEU A 67 22.66 -11.27 5.55
CA LEU A 67 21.60 -11.10 6.53
C LEU A 67 20.52 -12.18 6.41
N GLU A 68 20.09 -12.50 5.19
CA GLU A 68 19.10 -13.55 4.94
C GLU A 68 19.64 -14.92 5.37
N LEU A 69 20.88 -15.26 4.99
CA LEU A 69 21.50 -16.52 5.42
C LEU A 69 21.54 -16.62 6.94
N ALA A 70 21.95 -15.55 7.62
CA ALA A 70 22.06 -15.54 9.06
C ALA A 70 20.70 -15.75 9.75
N HIS A 71 19.64 -15.06 9.28
CA HIS A 71 18.29 -15.28 9.82
C HIS A 71 17.75 -16.69 9.56
N LEU A 72 17.96 -17.23 8.36
CA LEU A 72 17.46 -18.56 8.03
C LEU A 72 18.21 -19.67 8.77
N LEU A 73 19.50 -19.49 9.07
CA LEU A 73 20.25 -20.40 9.93
C LEU A 73 19.78 -20.33 11.39
N ASP A 74 19.42 -19.15 11.91
CA ASP A 74 18.86 -19.01 13.26
C ASP A 74 17.51 -19.73 13.39
N ILE A 75 16.70 -19.66 12.34
CA ILE A 75 15.34 -20.21 12.28
C ILE A 75 15.32 -21.72 12.01
N ALA A 76 16.21 -22.19 11.15
CA ALA A 76 16.26 -23.57 10.68
C ALA A 76 17.70 -24.12 10.72
N PRO A 77 18.33 -24.21 11.91
CA PRO A 77 19.75 -24.60 12.04
C PRO A 77 20.04 -26.02 11.54
N HIS A 78 19.03 -26.88 11.48
CA HIS A 78 19.13 -28.25 10.99
C HIS A 78 18.94 -28.38 9.47
N GLN A 79 18.75 -27.27 8.75
CA GLN A 79 18.54 -27.23 7.31
C GLN A 79 19.49 -26.23 6.61
N PRO A 80 20.81 -26.29 6.86
CA PRO A 80 21.76 -25.27 6.40
C PRO A 80 21.80 -25.14 4.87
N VAL A 81 21.66 -26.25 4.15
CA VAL A 81 21.63 -26.27 2.67
C VAL A 81 20.42 -25.52 2.12
N MET A 82 19.23 -25.77 2.68
CA MET A 82 18.02 -25.08 2.25
C MET A 82 18.04 -23.61 2.65
N ALA A 83 18.49 -23.29 3.87
CA ALA A 83 18.66 -21.93 4.34
C ALA A 83 19.54 -21.12 3.38
N ALA A 84 20.68 -21.67 2.96
CA ALA A 84 21.58 -21.01 2.01
C ALA A 84 20.97 -20.81 0.62
N LEU A 85 20.32 -21.82 0.05
CA LEU A 85 19.69 -21.69 -1.27
C LEU A 85 18.50 -20.70 -1.25
N CYS A 86 17.70 -20.69 -0.17
CA CYS A 86 16.63 -19.71 0.03
C CYS A 86 17.17 -18.29 0.20
N ALA A 87 18.27 -18.12 0.94
CA ALA A 87 18.94 -16.83 1.09
C ALA A 87 19.49 -16.33 -0.25
N ALA A 88 20.11 -17.22 -1.04
CA ALA A 88 20.62 -16.90 -2.37
C ALA A 88 19.50 -16.47 -3.33
N ARG A 89 18.37 -17.18 -3.37
CA ARG A 89 17.18 -16.77 -4.15
C ARG A 89 16.65 -15.41 -3.69
N THR A 90 16.52 -15.22 -2.38
CA THR A 90 16.02 -13.96 -1.82
C THR A 90 16.90 -12.78 -2.22
N ALA A 91 18.22 -12.94 -2.12
CA ALA A 91 19.18 -11.93 -2.55
C ALA A 91 19.16 -11.68 -4.06
N ALA A 92 19.00 -12.73 -4.87
CA ALA A 92 18.90 -12.61 -6.33
C ALA A 92 17.66 -11.81 -6.77
N LEU A 93 16.50 -12.09 -6.17
CA LEU A 93 15.29 -11.32 -6.41
C LEU A 93 15.41 -9.87 -5.91
N PHE A 94 16.08 -9.66 -4.76
CA PHE A 94 16.37 -8.32 -4.26
C PHE A 94 17.29 -7.53 -5.21
N HIS A 95 18.28 -8.18 -5.82
CA HIS A 95 19.17 -7.55 -6.79
C HIS A 95 18.40 -6.92 -7.95
N GLY A 96 17.40 -7.63 -8.51
CA GLY A 96 16.55 -7.10 -9.56
C GLY A 96 15.75 -5.85 -9.17
N LEU A 97 15.51 -5.61 -7.87
CA LEU A 97 14.86 -4.40 -7.35
C LEU A 97 15.83 -3.22 -7.16
N ASP A 98 17.14 -3.48 -7.21
CA ASP A 98 18.19 -2.54 -6.78
C ASP A 98 19.09 -2.05 -7.93
N VAL A 99 19.37 -2.90 -8.92
CA VAL A 99 20.29 -2.62 -10.06
C VAL A 99 19.92 -1.40 -10.89
N THR A 100 18.65 -1.03 -10.90
CA THR A 100 18.14 0.08 -11.72
C THR A 100 18.35 1.46 -11.09
N CYS A 101 18.68 1.53 -9.79
CA CYS A 101 19.00 2.79 -9.12
C CYS A 101 20.36 3.37 -9.56
N ASP A 102 21.25 2.54 -10.14
CA ASP A 102 22.64 2.90 -10.47
C ASP A 102 22.88 3.23 -11.96
N THR A 103 21.87 3.13 -12.84
CA THR A 103 22.09 3.21 -14.30
C THR A 103 22.26 4.62 -14.88
N VAL A 104 22.45 5.65 -14.06
CA VAL A 104 22.92 6.98 -14.54
C VAL A 104 24.43 7.08 -14.29
N ALA A 105 25.21 6.36 -15.11
CA ALA A 105 26.64 6.59 -15.18
C ALA A 105 26.90 8.00 -15.74
N GLU A 106 27.55 8.87 -14.96
CA GLU A 106 28.09 10.12 -15.51
C GLU A 106 29.15 9.80 -16.58
N PRO A 107 29.09 10.43 -17.76
CA PRO A 107 30.15 10.30 -18.75
C PRO A 107 31.44 10.93 -18.21
N GLY A 108 32.39 10.12 -17.75
CA GLY A 108 33.76 10.56 -17.45
C GLY A 108 34.41 10.07 -16.16
N VAL A 109 33.71 9.33 -15.28
CA VAL A 109 34.35 8.75 -14.09
C VAL A 109 34.93 7.37 -14.44
N ALA A 110 36.25 7.28 -14.58
CA ALA A 110 36.94 6.01 -14.76
C ALA A 110 36.77 5.13 -13.51
N MET A 111 36.16 3.96 -13.65
CA MET A 111 36.11 2.92 -12.61
C MET A 111 37.53 2.39 -12.34
N THR A 112 38.12 2.75 -11.20
CA THR A 112 39.51 2.37 -10.84
C THR A 112 39.61 1.20 -9.85
N ALA A 113 38.60 0.35 -9.74
CA ALA A 113 38.71 -0.93 -9.05
C ALA A 113 38.07 -2.01 -9.92
N ALA A 114 38.75 -3.14 -10.12
CA ALA A 114 38.16 -4.28 -10.82
C ALA A 114 36.93 -4.72 -10.02
N PRO A 115 35.69 -4.63 -10.56
CA PRO A 115 34.52 -5.07 -9.84
C PRO A 115 34.66 -6.58 -9.61
N THR A 116 34.56 -7.02 -8.36
CA THR A 116 34.24 -8.42 -8.09
C THR A 116 32.93 -8.70 -8.80
N ALA A 117 33.01 -9.57 -9.82
CA ALA A 117 31.85 -9.92 -10.62
C ALA A 117 30.75 -10.47 -9.72
N LEU A 118 29.53 -10.00 -9.92
CA LEU A 118 28.36 -10.61 -9.31
C LEU A 118 28.32 -12.10 -9.67
N PRO A 119 27.79 -12.97 -8.80
CA PRO A 119 27.75 -14.39 -9.08
C PRO A 119 26.92 -14.68 -10.33
N ALA A 120 27.42 -15.56 -11.20
CA ALA A 120 26.72 -15.95 -12.44
C ALA A 120 25.36 -16.62 -12.20
N TRP A 121 25.07 -17.03 -10.97
CA TRP A 121 23.82 -17.68 -10.60
C TRP A 121 22.68 -16.72 -10.25
N ILE A 122 22.88 -15.39 -10.21
CA ILE A 122 21.82 -14.44 -9.82
C ILE A 122 20.57 -14.63 -10.68
N ASP A 123 20.69 -14.55 -12.01
CA ASP A 123 19.53 -14.65 -12.91
C ASP A 123 18.86 -16.04 -12.82
N ILE A 124 19.66 -17.07 -12.60
CA ILE A 124 19.19 -18.45 -12.41
C ILE A 124 18.33 -18.54 -11.15
N MET A 125 18.81 -17.99 -10.03
CA MET A 125 18.11 -18.06 -8.74
C MET A 125 16.93 -17.08 -8.67
N ALA A 126 16.92 -16.02 -9.49
CA ALA A 126 15.82 -15.08 -9.63
C ALA A 126 14.68 -15.60 -10.53
N ALA A 127 14.89 -16.67 -11.31
CA ALA A 127 13.91 -17.20 -12.25
C ALA A 127 12.62 -17.69 -11.56
N ASP A 128 11.49 -17.61 -12.29
CA ASP A 128 10.18 -18.06 -11.81
C ASP A 128 10.13 -19.57 -11.56
N HIS A 129 10.93 -20.34 -12.28
CA HIS A 129 11.00 -21.80 -12.17
C HIS A 129 12.22 -22.26 -11.38
N LEU A 130 12.04 -23.31 -10.58
CA LEU A 130 13.13 -23.92 -9.82
C LEU A 130 14.18 -24.50 -10.79
N PRO A 131 15.47 -24.15 -10.64
CA PRO A 131 16.55 -24.71 -11.45
C PRO A 131 16.71 -26.21 -11.24
N ALA A 132 17.24 -26.91 -12.26
CA ALA A 132 17.53 -28.33 -12.18
C ALA A 132 18.53 -28.66 -11.03
N PRO A 133 18.48 -29.88 -10.46
CA PRO A 133 19.34 -30.27 -9.34
C PRO A 133 20.84 -30.06 -9.59
N GLU A 134 21.32 -30.25 -10.83
CA GLU A 134 22.73 -30.04 -11.19
C GLU A 134 23.14 -28.57 -11.02
N ILE A 135 22.27 -27.66 -11.45
CA ILE A 135 22.48 -26.22 -11.33
C ILE A 135 22.44 -25.81 -9.86
N LEU A 136 21.49 -26.34 -9.07
CA LEU A 136 21.44 -26.06 -7.62
C LEU A 136 22.69 -26.56 -6.90
N ARG A 137 23.30 -27.66 -7.35
CA ARG A 137 24.56 -28.16 -6.82
C ARG A 137 25.71 -27.18 -7.09
N ASP A 138 25.77 -26.60 -8.28
CA ASP A 138 26.76 -25.58 -8.63
C ASP A 138 26.58 -24.30 -7.80
N VAL A 139 25.33 -23.86 -7.60
CA VAL A 139 25.01 -22.74 -6.71
C VAL A 139 25.44 -23.04 -5.28
N TRP A 140 25.13 -24.24 -4.78
CA TRP A 140 25.56 -24.68 -3.45
C TRP A 140 27.08 -24.58 -3.28
N LEU A 141 27.86 -25.09 -4.23
CA LEU A 141 29.33 -25.04 -4.17
C LEU A 141 29.86 -23.59 -4.08
N ALA A 142 29.17 -22.64 -4.72
CA ALA A 142 29.54 -21.23 -4.66
C ALA A 142 29.21 -20.56 -3.32
N ILE A 143 28.13 -20.99 -2.63
CA ILE A 143 27.64 -20.34 -1.40
C ILE A 143 27.97 -21.11 -0.11
N ALA A 144 28.38 -22.37 -0.21
CA ALA A 144 28.76 -23.20 0.94
C ALA A 144 29.84 -22.55 1.82
N PRO A 145 30.91 -21.93 1.26
CA PRO A 145 31.95 -21.28 2.08
C PRO A 145 31.47 -20.09 2.91
N CYS A 146 30.29 -19.52 2.60
CA CYS A 146 29.71 -18.40 3.34
C CYS A 146 29.05 -18.83 4.67
N GLN A 147 28.94 -20.14 4.91
CA GLN A 147 28.30 -20.70 6.11
C GLN A 147 29.29 -20.99 7.24
N PRO A 148 28.80 -21.06 8.49
CA PRO A 148 29.61 -21.45 9.64
C PRO A 148 30.17 -22.87 9.52
N ALA A 149 29.31 -23.82 9.16
CA ALA A 149 29.64 -25.24 9.04
C ALA A 149 28.96 -25.84 7.79
N PRO A 150 29.59 -25.75 6.60
CA PRO A 150 28.99 -26.24 5.37
C PRO A 150 28.87 -27.77 5.36
N ALA A 151 27.76 -28.28 4.83
CA ALA A 151 27.59 -29.70 4.60
C ALA A 151 28.54 -30.20 3.50
N GLU A 152 29.39 -31.19 3.81
CA GLU A 152 30.37 -31.71 2.84
C GLU A 152 29.73 -32.43 1.64
N ARG A 153 28.59 -33.11 1.85
CA ARG A 153 27.87 -33.88 0.83
C ARG A 153 26.36 -33.71 0.99
N PRO A 154 25.78 -32.60 0.49
CA PRO A 154 24.34 -32.39 0.58
C PRO A 154 23.57 -33.31 -0.37
N ASP A 155 22.40 -33.78 0.08
CA ASP A 155 21.41 -34.43 -0.79
C ASP A 155 20.60 -33.36 -1.54
N ILE A 156 21.12 -32.93 -2.69
CA ILE A 156 20.50 -31.87 -3.50
C ILE A 156 19.17 -32.31 -4.10
N ASP A 157 18.97 -33.61 -4.37
CA ASP A 157 17.72 -34.11 -4.94
C ASP A 157 16.57 -34.01 -3.92
N ALA A 158 16.84 -34.38 -2.66
CA ALA A 158 15.90 -34.18 -1.57
C ALA A 158 15.60 -32.69 -1.32
N VAL A 159 16.63 -31.83 -1.38
CA VAL A 159 16.47 -30.38 -1.25
C VAL A 159 15.63 -29.80 -2.39
N HIS A 160 15.90 -30.20 -3.64
CA HIS A 160 15.16 -29.76 -4.81
C HIS A 160 13.68 -30.13 -4.71
N ALA A 161 13.37 -31.37 -4.32
CA ALA A 161 11.99 -31.81 -4.12
C ALA A 161 11.23 -30.93 -3.11
N ARG A 162 11.88 -30.53 -2.02
CA ARG A 162 11.30 -29.63 -1.01
C ARG A 162 11.18 -28.18 -1.51
N LEU A 163 12.21 -27.67 -2.19
CA LEU A 163 12.21 -26.32 -2.73
C LEU A 163 11.10 -26.10 -3.76
N GLY A 164 10.69 -27.13 -4.50
CA GLY A 164 9.62 -27.02 -5.50
C GLY A 164 8.31 -26.44 -4.94
N ALA A 165 7.91 -26.82 -3.73
CA ALA A 165 6.72 -26.29 -3.07
C ALA A 165 6.90 -24.87 -2.53
N LEU A 166 8.14 -24.47 -2.25
CA LEU A 166 8.49 -23.21 -1.58
C LEU A 166 8.90 -22.10 -2.54
N TRP A 167 9.38 -22.47 -3.73
CA TRP A 167 9.97 -21.55 -4.70
C TRP A 167 9.10 -20.33 -5.04
N PRO A 168 7.76 -20.45 -5.21
CA PRO A 168 6.90 -19.31 -5.51
C PRO A 168 6.82 -18.27 -4.38
N TRP A 169 7.14 -18.67 -3.14
CA TRP A 169 7.01 -17.83 -1.94
C TRP A 169 8.37 -17.57 -1.27
N THR A 170 9.44 -18.11 -1.82
CA THR A 170 10.82 -17.86 -1.39
C THR A 170 11.33 -16.64 -2.11
N GLY A 171 11.17 -15.47 -1.49
CA GLY A 171 11.64 -14.21 -2.03
C GLY A 171 11.71 -13.13 -0.94
N PRO A 172 12.17 -11.93 -1.28
CA PRO A 172 12.21 -10.81 -0.35
C PRO A 172 10.79 -10.26 -0.12
N THR A 173 10.54 -9.72 1.08
CA THR A 173 9.24 -9.15 1.48
C THR A 173 8.69 -8.16 0.45
N GLU A 174 9.57 -7.38 -0.15
CA GLU A 174 9.32 -6.39 -1.19
C GLU A 174 8.62 -6.98 -2.42
N THR A 175 9.15 -8.09 -2.93
CA THR A 175 8.63 -8.79 -4.11
C THR A 175 7.32 -9.50 -3.77
N LEU A 176 7.27 -10.17 -2.61
CA LEU A 176 6.08 -10.93 -2.19
C LEU A 176 4.88 -10.00 -1.95
N MET A 177 5.08 -8.80 -1.40
CA MET A 177 4.02 -7.79 -1.25
C MET A 177 3.51 -7.24 -2.59
N ALA A 178 4.24 -7.38 -3.69
CA ALA A 178 3.77 -7.01 -5.03
C ALA A 178 2.87 -8.07 -5.68
N MET A 179 2.79 -9.28 -5.12
CA MET A 179 1.95 -10.38 -5.63
C MET A 179 0.52 -10.30 -5.10
N GLY A 180 -0.41 -11.05 -5.69
CA GLY A 180 -1.74 -11.24 -5.10
C GLY A 180 -2.64 -9.99 -5.14
N GLY A 181 -2.49 -9.18 -6.19
CA GLY A 181 -3.36 -8.05 -6.55
C GLY A 181 -3.38 -7.92 -8.07
N ASP A 182 -3.69 -6.73 -8.60
CA ASP A 182 -3.61 -6.48 -10.05
C ASP A 182 -2.35 -5.71 -10.44
N ALA A 183 -2.17 -5.45 -11.73
CA ALA A 183 -1.03 -4.75 -12.33
C ALA A 183 -0.65 -3.41 -11.67
N ARG A 184 -1.54 -2.77 -10.89
CA ARG A 184 -1.21 -1.55 -10.15
C ARG A 184 -0.26 -1.78 -8.97
N LEU A 185 -0.11 -3.03 -8.51
CA LEU A 185 0.89 -3.42 -7.50
C LEU A 185 2.28 -3.66 -8.07
N SER A 186 2.36 -3.97 -9.37
CA SER A 186 3.62 -4.26 -10.04
C SER A 186 4.60 -3.11 -9.82
N ILE A 187 5.81 -3.46 -9.43
CA ILE A 187 6.92 -2.52 -9.26
C ILE A 187 7.53 -2.33 -10.63
N ASP A 188 7.58 -1.08 -11.10
CA ASP A 188 8.36 -0.76 -12.28
C ASP A 188 9.85 -0.87 -11.90
N PRO A 189 10.61 -1.79 -12.55
CA PRO A 189 12.00 -1.99 -12.22
C PRO A 189 12.81 -0.71 -12.40
N THR A 190 12.48 0.14 -13.38
CA THR A 190 13.23 1.37 -13.67
C THR A 190 13.12 2.39 -12.53
N THR A 191 11.94 2.53 -11.95
CA THR A 191 11.67 3.55 -10.93
C THR A 191 11.75 2.99 -9.50
N GLY A 192 11.62 1.67 -9.32
CA GLY A 192 11.47 1.03 -8.02
C GLY A 192 10.15 1.36 -7.31
N LEU A 193 9.17 1.87 -8.06
CA LEU A 193 7.86 2.33 -7.58
C LEU A 193 6.72 1.62 -8.33
N ASN A 194 5.56 1.52 -7.71
CA ASN A 194 4.34 1.03 -8.37
C ASN A 194 3.53 2.16 -9.04
N HIS A 195 2.38 1.85 -9.64
CA HIS A 195 1.50 2.83 -10.31
C HIS A 195 1.07 3.99 -9.39
N TYR A 196 1.08 3.81 -8.06
CA TYR A 196 0.78 4.89 -7.11
C TYR A 196 2.00 5.75 -6.74
N GLY A 197 3.17 5.53 -7.34
CA GLY A 197 4.41 6.17 -6.94
C GLY A 197 4.90 5.73 -5.56
N CYS A 198 4.46 4.57 -5.07
CA CYS A 198 4.84 4.00 -3.78
C CYS A 198 5.90 2.93 -3.92
N SER A 199 6.72 2.74 -2.88
CA SER A 199 7.60 1.58 -2.75
C SER A 199 7.13 0.62 -1.66
N HIS A 200 7.40 -0.68 -1.86
CA HIS A 200 7.34 -1.71 -0.81
C HIS A 200 8.59 -1.72 0.08
N ARG A 201 9.53 -0.79 -0.14
CA ARG A 201 10.67 -0.50 0.74
C ARG A 201 10.45 0.82 1.50
N PRO A 202 11.04 1.00 2.68
CA PRO A 202 10.98 2.28 3.38
C PRO A 202 11.65 3.43 2.61
N ARG A 203 11.08 4.64 2.68
CA ARG A 203 11.58 5.86 2.01
C ARG A 203 11.61 7.06 2.98
N PRO A 204 12.43 7.07 4.04
CA PRO A 204 12.45 8.14 5.05
C PRO A 204 12.93 9.51 4.50
N TRP A 205 13.58 9.52 3.33
CA TRP A 205 13.96 10.72 2.60
C TRP A 205 12.80 11.40 1.87
N ALA A 206 11.67 10.72 1.66
CA ALA A 206 10.51 11.29 0.99
C ALA A 206 9.53 11.90 1.99
N VAL A 207 9.08 13.12 1.72
CA VAL A 207 7.97 13.75 2.47
C VAL A 207 6.66 13.15 1.98
N THR A 208 5.89 12.52 2.87
CA THR A 208 4.73 11.70 2.49
C THR A 208 3.44 12.16 3.15
N PHE A 209 2.52 12.72 2.36
CA PHE A 209 1.15 13.08 2.76
C PHE A 209 0.09 12.49 1.82
N ALA A 210 0.38 11.30 1.26
CA ALA A 210 -0.41 10.61 0.24
C ALA A 210 -1.46 9.62 0.78
N SER A 211 -1.67 9.59 2.11
CA SER A 211 -2.50 8.59 2.83
C SER A 211 -3.98 8.53 2.42
N SER A 212 -4.48 9.43 1.56
CA SER A 212 -5.82 9.31 0.95
C SER A 212 -5.84 8.45 -0.33
N THR A 213 -4.68 8.07 -0.84
CA THR A 213 -4.49 7.26 -2.05
C THR A 213 -3.75 5.96 -1.75
N ALA A 214 -2.48 6.07 -1.38
CA ALA A 214 -1.58 4.98 -1.02
C ALA A 214 -0.31 5.62 -0.45
N SER A 215 0.44 4.89 0.37
CA SER A 215 1.72 5.35 0.89
C SER A 215 2.84 4.39 0.54
N SER A 216 4.07 4.90 0.45
CA SER A 216 5.25 4.02 0.53
C SER A 216 5.32 3.40 1.92
N LEU A 217 5.85 2.18 1.98
CA LEU A 217 5.99 1.46 3.22
C LEU A 217 6.89 2.23 4.20
N SER A 218 6.63 2.11 5.49
CA SER A 218 7.48 2.64 6.56
C SER A 218 8.46 1.56 7.04
N GLU A 219 9.46 1.95 7.83
CA GLU A 219 10.35 0.98 8.50
C GLU A 219 9.57 0.03 9.43
N ARG A 220 8.57 0.56 10.15
CA ARG A 220 7.71 -0.23 11.05
C ARG A 220 6.84 -1.23 10.29
N GLY A 221 6.17 -0.78 9.22
CA GLY A 221 5.35 -1.63 8.38
C GLY A 221 6.20 -2.70 7.67
N PHE A 222 7.39 -2.32 7.20
CA PHE A 222 8.35 -3.26 6.62
C PHE A 222 8.77 -4.33 7.63
N ALA A 223 9.11 -3.95 8.87
CA ALA A 223 9.43 -4.90 9.94
C ALA A 223 8.26 -5.88 10.22
N GLY A 224 7.02 -5.38 10.21
CA GLY A 224 5.83 -6.21 10.41
C GLY A 224 5.62 -7.25 9.30
N ALA A 225 5.77 -6.85 8.04
CA ALA A 225 5.72 -7.77 6.90
C ALA A 225 6.90 -8.76 6.91
N GLU A 226 8.10 -8.29 7.21
CA GLU A 226 9.31 -9.11 7.25
C GLU A 226 9.24 -10.19 8.34
N ALA A 227 8.73 -9.85 9.52
CA ALA A 227 8.49 -10.83 10.58
C ALA A 227 7.49 -11.93 10.13
N ALA A 228 6.42 -11.56 9.41
CA ALA A 228 5.47 -12.52 8.87
C ALA A 228 6.09 -13.40 7.79
N ARG A 229 6.91 -12.82 6.89
CA ARG A 229 7.65 -13.56 5.86
C ARG A 229 8.61 -14.57 6.47
N LEU A 230 9.42 -14.16 7.44
CA LEU A 230 10.37 -15.06 8.10
C LEU A 230 9.66 -16.22 8.79
N ARG A 231 8.47 -16.02 9.37
CA ARG A 231 7.65 -17.11 9.93
C ARG A 231 7.13 -18.08 8.88
N LEU A 232 6.76 -17.59 7.69
CA LEU A 232 6.36 -18.45 6.56
C LEU A 232 7.53 -19.34 6.11
N ILE A 233 8.71 -18.74 5.92
CA ILE A 233 9.91 -19.48 5.52
C ILE A 233 10.33 -20.44 6.64
N ALA A 234 10.26 -20.03 7.91
CA ALA A 234 10.56 -20.87 9.06
C ALA A 234 9.81 -22.20 9.05
N ALA A 235 8.48 -22.15 8.91
CA ALA A 235 7.67 -23.36 8.89
C ALA A 235 7.97 -24.21 7.66
N ALA A 236 8.08 -23.59 6.49
CA ALA A 236 8.49 -24.27 5.28
C ALA A 236 9.82 -25.06 5.42
N LEU A 237 10.80 -24.50 6.14
CA LEU A 237 12.09 -25.14 6.38
C LEU A 237 12.04 -26.20 7.50
N SER A 238 11.33 -25.93 8.60
CA SER A 238 11.42 -26.72 9.84
C SER A 238 10.25 -27.69 10.09
N ASP A 239 9.03 -27.32 9.69
CA ASP A 239 7.82 -28.15 9.82
C ASP A 239 6.89 -27.96 8.60
N PRO A 240 7.10 -28.73 7.51
CA PRO A 240 6.30 -28.60 6.29
C PRO A 240 4.80 -28.90 6.47
N GLN A 241 4.37 -29.46 7.60
CA GLN A 241 2.96 -29.73 7.89
C GLN A 241 2.27 -28.54 8.57
N ALA A 242 3.04 -27.56 9.06
CA ALA A 242 2.49 -26.39 9.72
C ALA A 242 1.81 -25.45 8.70
N ASP A 243 0.51 -25.23 8.86
CA ASP A 243 -0.25 -24.24 8.09
C ASP A 243 -0.06 -22.82 8.68
N VAL A 244 1.17 -22.29 8.54
CA VAL A 244 1.47 -20.91 8.95
C VAL A 244 0.65 -19.87 8.19
N PRO A 245 0.38 -19.99 6.87
CA PRO A 245 -0.53 -19.07 6.21
C PRO A 245 -1.91 -18.96 6.90
N ALA A 246 -2.51 -20.07 7.34
CA ALA A 246 -3.76 -20.02 8.10
C ALA A 246 -3.60 -19.35 9.47
N THR A 247 -2.47 -19.59 10.16
CA THR A 247 -2.15 -18.94 11.43
C THR A 247 -2.04 -17.42 11.26
N LEU A 248 -1.28 -16.95 10.28
CA LEU A 248 -1.16 -15.52 9.96
C LEU A 248 -2.50 -14.91 9.53
N THR A 249 -3.31 -15.64 8.77
CA THR A 249 -4.68 -15.21 8.42
C THR A 249 -5.53 -15.00 9.67
N THR A 250 -5.43 -15.92 10.65
CA THR A 250 -6.16 -15.84 11.92
C THR A 250 -5.71 -14.64 12.75
N GLU A 251 -4.40 -14.38 12.83
CA GLU A 251 -3.86 -13.19 13.50
C GLU A 251 -4.37 -11.88 12.88
N ILE A 252 -4.50 -11.83 11.55
CA ILE A 252 -5.09 -10.68 10.86
C ILE A 252 -6.56 -10.51 11.23
N HIS A 253 -7.33 -11.60 11.20
CA HIS A 253 -8.73 -11.57 11.64
C HIS A 253 -8.87 -11.09 13.09
N ASP A 254 -8.08 -11.64 14.01
CA ASP A 254 -8.09 -11.24 15.41
C ASP A 254 -7.64 -9.78 15.61
N GLY A 255 -6.65 -9.33 14.84
CA GLY A 255 -6.18 -7.95 14.80
C GLY A 255 -7.28 -6.97 14.42
N ILE A 256 -7.93 -7.22 13.29
CA ILE A 256 -9.04 -6.41 12.77
C ILE A 256 -10.24 -6.48 13.75
N ALA A 257 -10.59 -7.67 14.22
CA ALA A 257 -11.69 -7.89 15.15
C ALA A 257 -11.49 -7.12 16.45
N ARG A 258 -10.29 -7.21 17.04
CA ARG A 258 -9.93 -6.47 18.25
C ARG A 258 -9.97 -4.96 18.04
N HIS A 259 -9.46 -4.47 16.91
CA HIS A 259 -9.39 -3.04 16.63
C HIS A 259 -10.78 -2.43 16.47
N PHE A 260 -11.67 -3.07 15.71
CA PHE A 260 -13.03 -2.57 15.44
C PHE A 260 -14.11 -3.10 16.39
N GLY A 261 -13.75 -3.97 17.34
CA GLY A 261 -14.64 -4.50 18.37
C GLY A 261 -15.68 -5.49 17.83
N LEU A 262 -15.30 -6.38 16.91
CA LEU A 262 -16.20 -7.43 16.39
C LEU A 262 -16.58 -8.45 17.48
N ARG A 263 -17.78 -9.01 17.37
CA ARG A 263 -18.34 -10.07 18.23
C ARG A 263 -18.26 -11.44 17.56
N GLY A 264 -18.44 -12.52 18.33
CA GLY A 264 -18.19 -13.88 17.85
C GLY A 264 -19.12 -14.39 16.75
N ASP A 265 -20.29 -13.77 16.56
CA ASP A 265 -21.26 -14.06 15.49
C ASP A 265 -21.08 -13.19 14.23
N GLU A 266 -20.06 -12.34 14.22
CA GLU A 266 -19.66 -11.48 13.11
C GLU A 266 -18.44 -12.05 12.40
N GLY A 267 -18.15 -11.55 11.20
CA GLY A 267 -17.08 -12.10 10.37
C GLY A 267 -16.27 -11.06 9.63
N ILE A 268 -15.18 -11.53 9.05
CA ILE A 268 -14.25 -10.73 8.24
C ILE A 268 -14.00 -11.48 6.94
N ILE A 269 -14.07 -10.78 5.82
CA ILE A 269 -13.54 -11.22 4.54
C ILE A 269 -12.31 -10.37 4.22
N LEU A 270 -11.17 -10.99 3.98
CA LEU A 270 -9.98 -10.29 3.48
C LEU A 270 -10.11 -10.05 1.98
N ALA A 271 -9.79 -8.84 1.55
CA ALA A 271 -9.93 -8.41 0.16
C ALA A 271 -8.62 -7.78 -0.34
N PRO A 272 -8.20 -8.06 -1.58
CA PRO A 272 -7.04 -7.41 -2.16
C PRO A 272 -7.19 -5.89 -2.20
N SER A 273 -8.35 -5.31 -2.50
CA SER A 273 -8.52 -3.86 -2.52
C SER A 273 -9.92 -3.41 -2.10
N GLY A 274 -10.12 -2.10 -1.95
CA GLY A 274 -11.47 -1.55 -1.76
C GLY A 274 -12.42 -1.82 -2.94
N THR A 275 -11.88 -2.02 -4.15
CA THR A 275 -12.69 -2.44 -5.31
C THR A 275 -13.08 -3.92 -5.23
N ASP A 276 -12.24 -4.77 -4.65
CA ASP A 276 -12.62 -6.16 -4.36
C ASP A 276 -13.66 -6.22 -3.22
N CYS A 277 -13.54 -5.35 -2.22
CA CYS A 277 -14.57 -5.21 -1.17
C CYS A 277 -15.94 -4.89 -1.76
N GLU A 278 -16.03 -3.97 -2.73
CA GLU A 278 -17.26 -3.65 -3.48
C GLU A 278 -17.85 -4.90 -4.14
N LEU A 279 -17.03 -5.64 -4.88
CA LEU A 279 -17.46 -6.86 -5.57
C LEU A 279 -18.01 -7.90 -4.57
N TYR A 280 -17.37 -8.03 -3.41
CA TYR A 280 -17.82 -8.95 -2.36
C TYR A 280 -19.10 -8.48 -1.67
N ALA A 281 -19.26 -7.17 -1.45
CA ALA A 281 -20.49 -6.60 -0.90
C ALA A 281 -21.69 -6.89 -1.83
N LEU A 282 -21.51 -6.73 -3.15
CA LEU A 282 -22.53 -7.11 -4.13
C LEU A 282 -22.85 -8.61 -4.07
N ALA A 283 -21.82 -9.47 -3.99
CA ALA A 283 -22.03 -10.92 -3.89
C ALA A 283 -22.82 -11.30 -2.64
N LEU A 284 -22.58 -10.63 -1.50
CA LEU A 284 -23.31 -10.84 -0.24
C LEU A 284 -24.75 -10.32 -0.31
N ALA A 285 -24.97 -9.17 -0.97
CA ALA A 285 -26.31 -8.64 -1.21
C ALA A 285 -27.14 -9.56 -2.12
N ALA A 286 -26.50 -10.20 -3.12
CA ALA A 286 -27.16 -11.19 -3.97
C ALA A 286 -27.58 -12.47 -3.22
N LEU A 287 -26.99 -12.75 -2.04
CA LEU A 287 -27.43 -13.83 -1.15
C LEU A 287 -28.63 -13.44 -0.28
N ALA A 288 -29.16 -12.22 -0.40
CA ALA A 288 -30.31 -11.80 0.39
C ALA A 288 -31.54 -12.70 0.12
N PRO A 289 -32.37 -12.96 1.14
CA PRO A 289 -33.54 -13.82 1.00
C PRO A 289 -34.50 -13.35 -0.09
N GLY A 290 -35.04 -14.30 -0.85
CA GLY A 290 -36.07 -14.04 -1.87
C GLY A 290 -35.54 -13.83 -3.29
N GLY A 291 -34.23 -13.90 -3.53
CA GLY A 291 -33.63 -13.97 -4.88
C GLY A 291 -33.99 -12.77 -5.77
N ARG A 292 -34.14 -11.59 -5.16
CA ARG A 292 -34.52 -10.35 -5.87
C ARG A 292 -33.31 -9.79 -6.61
N ALA A 293 -33.57 -9.20 -7.77
CA ALA A 293 -32.57 -8.41 -8.48
C ALA A 293 -32.06 -7.26 -7.60
N VAL A 294 -30.75 -6.97 -7.65
CA VAL A 294 -30.11 -5.97 -6.78
C VAL A 294 -30.06 -4.61 -7.47
N SER A 295 -30.46 -3.56 -6.76
CA SER A 295 -30.14 -2.18 -7.09
C SER A 295 -29.05 -1.69 -6.15
N ASN A 296 -27.84 -1.56 -6.69
CA ASN A 296 -26.66 -1.06 -5.98
C ASN A 296 -26.59 0.47 -6.14
N ILE A 297 -26.85 1.19 -5.05
CA ILE A 297 -26.91 2.65 -5.02
C ILE A 297 -25.58 3.17 -4.48
N LEU A 298 -24.77 3.76 -5.36
CA LEU A 298 -23.45 4.32 -5.04
C LEU A 298 -23.57 5.81 -4.74
N ILE A 299 -22.77 6.28 -3.77
CA ILE A 299 -22.67 7.70 -3.41
C ILE A 299 -21.34 8.24 -3.90
N ALA A 300 -21.37 9.28 -4.75
CA ALA A 300 -20.21 9.92 -5.38
C ALA A 300 -19.15 8.95 -5.91
N PRO A 301 -19.51 8.00 -6.81
CA PRO A 301 -18.55 7.03 -7.36
C PRO A 301 -17.35 7.67 -8.07
N GLU A 302 -17.48 8.89 -8.59
CA GLU A 302 -16.39 9.70 -9.12
C GLU A 302 -15.28 10.00 -8.09
N GLU A 303 -15.64 9.98 -6.80
CA GLU A 303 -14.75 10.20 -5.67
C GLU A 303 -14.30 8.91 -4.97
N THR A 304 -14.63 7.72 -5.51
CA THR A 304 -14.20 6.41 -5.00
C THR A 304 -13.23 5.72 -5.97
N GLY A 305 -12.90 4.43 -5.79
CA GLY A 305 -11.97 3.71 -6.67
C GLY A 305 -12.47 3.65 -8.11
N SER A 306 -11.60 3.84 -9.12
CA SER A 306 -12.01 3.86 -10.54
C SER A 306 -12.59 2.53 -11.04
N GLY A 307 -12.37 1.42 -10.33
CA GLY A 307 -12.97 0.13 -10.63
C GLY A 307 -14.32 -0.12 -9.94
N VAL A 308 -14.73 0.74 -8.98
CA VAL A 308 -15.95 0.56 -8.18
C VAL A 308 -17.20 0.45 -9.05
N PRO A 309 -17.45 1.32 -10.06
CA PRO A 309 -18.66 1.18 -10.89
C PRO A 309 -18.80 -0.15 -11.62
N LEU A 310 -17.68 -0.77 -12.02
CA LEU A 310 -17.68 -2.09 -12.66
C LEU A 310 -17.88 -3.21 -11.62
N ALA A 311 -17.20 -3.14 -10.49
CA ALA A 311 -17.35 -4.09 -9.39
C ALA A 311 -18.79 -4.10 -8.83
N ALA A 312 -19.38 -2.92 -8.69
CA ALA A 312 -20.76 -2.69 -8.24
C ALA A 312 -21.82 -3.32 -9.16
N ARG A 313 -21.46 -3.63 -10.41
CA ARG A 313 -22.28 -4.32 -11.41
C ARG A 313 -21.94 -5.81 -11.54
N GLY A 314 -20.98 -6.32 -10.77
CA GLY A 314 -20.49 -7.70 -10.91
C GLY A 314 -19.66 -7.92 -12.18
N CYS A 315 -19.03 -6.87 -12.71
CA CYS A 315 -18.17 -6.95 -13.89
C CYS A 315 -16.68 -6.96 -13.52
N HIS A 316 -15.85 -7.54 -14.38
CA HIS A 316 -14.40 -7.47 -14.27
C HIS A 316 -13.94 -6.00 -14.33
N PHE A 317 -13.31 -5.48 -13.27
CA PHE A 317 -12.91 -4.08 -13.16
C PHE A 317 -11.46 -3.79 -13.63
N ALA A 318 -10.67 -4.84 -13.84
CA ALA A 318 -9.31 -4.84 -14.37
C ALA A 318 -9.17 -5.93 -15.45
N ASN A 319 -7.99 -6.03 -16.08
CA ASN A 319 -7.69 -7.05 -17.09
C ASN A 319 -7.08 -8.32 -16.48
N ASP A 320 -6.84 -8.29 -15.18
CA ASP A 320 -6.23 -9.34 -14.38
C ASP A 320 -6.89 -9.37 -12.99
N THR A 321 -6.91 -10.54 -12.36
CA THR A 321 -7.46 -10.73 -11.01
C THR A 321 -6.35 -10.90 -9.99
N ALA A 322 -6.70 -10.79 -8.70
CA ALA A 322 -5.74 -10.99 -7.62
C ALA A 322 -5.14 -12.40 -7.53
N LEU A 323 -5.70 -13.39 -8.24
CA LEU A 323 -5.12 -14.73 -8.36
C LEU A 323 -4.33 -14.93 -9.67
N GLY A 324 -4.11 -13.85 -10.43
CA GLY A 324 -3.31 -13.87 -11.67
C GLY A 324 -4.05 -14.34 -12.92
N HIS A 325 -5.39 -14.40 -12.90
CA HIS A 325 -6.16 -14.75 -14.10
C HIS A 325 -6.31 -13.55 -15.02
N MET A 326 -5.99 -13.71 -16.30
CA MET A 326 -6.34 -12.73 -17.33
C MET A 326 -7.84 -12.77 -17.62
N VAL A 327 -8.49 -11.61 -17.55
CA VAL A 327 -9.95 -11.46 -17.67
C VAL A 327 -10.32 -10.25 -18.53
N PRO A 328 -11.45 -10.27 -19.24
CA PRO A 328 -11.83 -9.16 -20.11
C PRO A 328 -12.56 -8.07 -19.31
N LYS A 329 -11.87 -6.95 -19.02
CA LYS A 329 -12.45 -5.81 -18.31
C LYS A 329 -13.81 -5.39 -18.90
N GLY A 330 -14.77 -5.11 -18.02
CA GLY A 330 -16.13 -4.68 -18.36
C GLY A 330 -17.13 -5.82 -18.60
N HIS A 331 -16.66 -7.06 -18.79
CA HIS A 331 -17.56 -8.22 -18.94
C HIS A 331 -18.10 -8.68 -17.59
N LEU A 332 -19.29 -9.28 -17.62
CA LEU A 332 -19.94 -9.85 -16.44
C LEU A 332 -19.13 -11.04 -15.90
N ILE A 333 -18.90 -11.06 -14.59
CA ILE A 333 -18.24 -12.17 -13.90
C ILE A 333 -19.22 -13.32 -13.78
N ALA A 334 -18.76 -14.55 -14.05
CA ALA A 334 -19.62 -15.74 -14.04
C ALA A 334 -20.40 -15.88 -12.71
N GLY A 335 -21.72 -16.06 -12.81
CA GLY A 335 -22.62 -16.23 -11.67
C GLY A 335 -23.14 -14.94 -11.03
N PHE A 336 -22.66 -13.76 -11.45
CA PHE A 336 -23.36 -12.50 -11.15
C PHE A 336 -24.54 -12.31 -12.10
N HIS A 337 -25.56 -11.59 -11.65
CA HIS A 337 -26.76 -11.32 -12.42
C HIS A 337 -26.57 -10.12 -13.35
N ASP A 338 -26.94 -10.27 -14.62
CA ASP A 338 -26.89 -9.23 -15.66
C ASP A 338 -27.93 -8.12 -15.44
N ASP A 339 -28.98 -8.39 -14.66
CA ASP A 339 -30.03 -7.45 -14.30
C ASP A 339 -29.71 -6.58 -13.06
N THR A 340 -28.47 -6.65 -12.54
CA THR A 340 -27.99 -5.77 -11.46
C THR A 340 -27.95 -4.32 -11.93
N GLN A 341 -28.66 -3.44 -11.23
CA GLN A 341 -28.67 -2.01 -11.54
C GLN A 341 -27.66 -1.28 -10.65
N VAL A 342 -26.84 -0.44 -11.26
CA VAL A 342 -25.96 0.50 -10.55
C VAL A 342 -26.55 1.90 -10.71
N ILE A 343 -26.84 2.56 -9.59
CA ILE A 343 -27.44 3.89 -9.56
C ILE A 343 -26.49 4.83 -8.84
N ASP A 344 -26.00 5.83 -9.57
CA ASP A 344 -25.02 6.78 -9.06
C ASP A 344 -25.72 8.03 -8.52
N LEU A 345 -25.47 8.37 -7.26
CA LEU A 345 -25.92 9.61 -6.64
C LEU A 345 -24.71 10.53 -6.45
N PRO A 346 -24.58 11.60 -7.25
CA PRO A 346 -23.44 12.50 -7.16
C PRO A 346 -23.50 13.31 -5.88
N MET A 347 -22.33 13.72 -5.38
CA MET A 347 -22.23 14.73 -4.32
C MET A 347 -21.73 16.08 -4.83
N ARG A 348 -21.49 16.18 -6.15
CA ARG A 348 -21.14 17.43 -6.82
C ARG A 348 -22.00 17.65 -8.05
N ASP A 349 -22.33 18.91 -8.32
CA ASP A 349 -23.03 19.28 -9.53
C ASP A 349 -22.09 19.28 -10.76
N ALA A 350 -22.65 19.53 -11.94
CA ALA A 350 -21.90 19.60 -13.19
C ALA A 350 -20.83 20.72 -13.23
N ARG A 351 -20.85 21.66 -12.26
CA ARG A 351 -19.86 22.72 -12.10
C ARG A 351 -18.81 22.38 -11.03
N GLY A 352 -18.90 21.20 -10.40
CA GLY A 352 -18.00 20.72 -9.36
C GLY A 352 -18.33 21.23 -7.95
N GLN A 353 -19.44 21.96 -7.78
CA GLN A 353 -19.87 22.46 -6.47
C GLN A 353 -20.52 21.34 -5.68
N GLN A 354 -20.26 21.31 -4.37
CA GLN A 354 -20.87 20.32 -3.48
C GLN A 354 -22.40 20.48 -3.47
N ILE A 355 -23.12 19.38 -3.70
CA ILE A 355 -24.57 19.32 -3.55
C ILE A 355 -24.90 19.40 -2.07
N GLN A 356 -25.95 20.13 -1.72
CA GLN A 356 -26.41 20.25 -0.33
C GLN A 356 -26.77 18.87 0.22
N LEU A 357 -26.30 18.56 1.43
CA LEU A 357 -26.45 17.22 2.01
C LEU A 357 -27.92 16.79 2.11
N ALA A 358 -28.82 17.70 2.48
CA ALA A 358 -30.26 17.44 2.53
C ALA A 358 -30.84 17.03 1.16
N GLN A 359 -30.28 17.53 0.05
CA GLN A 359 -30.68 17.11 -1.30
C GLN A 359 -30.15 15.70 -1.61
N VAL A 360 -28.90 15.41 -1.27
CA VAL A 360 -28.33 14.05 -1.40
C VAL A 360 -29.17 13.04 -0.61
N ASP A 361 -29.52 13.37 0.63
CA ASP A 361 -30.38 12.54 1.49
C ASP A 361 -31.77 12.30 0.90
N ALA A 362 -32.40 13.36 0.38
CA ALA A 362 -33.70 13.27 -0.27
C ALA A 362 -33.65 12.38 -1.53
N ASP A 363 -32.59 12.50 -2.32
CA ASP A 363 -32.38 11.66 -3.50
C ASP A 363 -32.12 10.20 -3.15
N CYS A 364 -31.32 9.93 -2.11
CA CYS A 364 -31.12 8.59 -1.56
C CYS A 364 -32.46 7.92 -1.20
N LEU A 365 -33.31 8.61 -0.41
CA LEU A 365 -34.62 8.07 -0.02
C LEU A 365 -35.53 7.87 -1.23
N ARG A 366 -35.57 8.84 -2.15
CA ARG A 366 -36.40 8.78 -3.36
C ARG A 366 -36.03 7.59 -4.23
N VAL A 367 -34.74 7.42 -4.51
CA VAL A 367 -34.24 6.32 -5.35
C VAL A 367 -34.46 4.98 -4.67
N ALA A 368 -34.07 4.82 -3.41
CA ALA A 368 -34.24 3.56 -2.68
C ALA A 368 -35.73 3.14 -2.62
N ARG A 369 -36.65 4.08 -2.32
CA ARG A 369 -38.10 3.79 -2.30
C ARG A 369 -38.63 3.42 -3.68
N SER A 370 -38.16 4.06 -4.75
CA SER A 370 -38.54 3.74 -6.11
C SER A 370 -38.12 2.31 -6.50
N GLU A 371 -36.92 1.91 -6.12
CA GLU A 371 -36.40 0.56 -6.41
C GLU A 371 -37.07 -0.52 -5.56
N LEU A 372 -37.36 -0.23 -4.28
CA LEU A 372 -38.18 -1.10 -3.43
C LEU A 372 -39.58 -1.31 -4.00
N ALA A 373 -40.22 -0.25 -4.52
CA ALA A 373 -41.52 -0.34 -5.18
C ALA A 373 -41.49 -1.18 -6.46
N ARG A 374 -40.32 -1.33 -7.09
CA ARG A 374 -40.07 -2.26 -8.22
C ARG A 374 -39.78 -3.70 -7.76
N GLY A 375 -39.82 -3.97 -6.46
CA GLY A 375 -39.59 -5.30 -5.89
C GLY A 375 -38.12 -5.73 -5.87
N ARG A 376 -37.19 -4.77 -5.96
CA ARG A 376 -35.75 -5.02 -6.01
C ARG A 376 -35.13 -4.99 -4.62
N HIS A 377 -34.03 -5.73 -4.43
CA HIS A 377 -33.23 -5.66 -3.22
C HIS A 377 -32.28 -4.48 -3.30
N ILE A 378 -32.19 -3.67 -2.25
CA ILE A 378 -31.34 -2.48 -2.23
C ILE A 378 -30.02 -2.82 -1.55
N LEU A 379 -28.92 -2.54 -2.24
CA LEU A 379 -27.61 -2.37 -1.61
C LEU A 379 -27.31 -0.87 -1.61
N LEU A 380 -27.46 -0.21 -0.46
CA LEU A 380 -27.24 1.23 -0.34
C LEU A 380 -25.87 1.51 0.27
N HIS A 381 -25.06 2.26 -0.45
CA HIS A 381 -23.78 2.73 0.06
C HIS A 381 -23.97 3.89 1.02
N ARG A 382 -23.21 3.85 2.11
CA ARG A 382 -22.84 5.04 2.85
C ARG A 382 -21.35 5.30 2.67
N LEU A 383 -21.04 6.43 2.07
CA LEU A 383 -19.66 6.88 1.92
C LEU A 383 -19.20 7.55 3.23
N ASP A 384 -18.31 6.89 3.95
CA ASP A 384 -17.65 7.44 5.15
C ASP A 384 -16.23 7.91 4.76
N MET A 385 -16.18 9.15 4.26
CA MET A 385 -15.01 9.82 3.67
C MET A 385 -14.69 9.42 2.23
N SER A 386 -15.08 10.30 1.30
CA SER A 386 -14.62 10.29 -0.09
C SER A 386 -13.14 10.65 -0.24
N LYS A 387 -12.59 10.57 -1.46
CA LYS A 387 -11.26 11.10 -1.76
C LYS A 387 -11.07 12.59 -1.42
N THR A 388 -12.13 13.39 -1.40
CA THR A 388 -12.10 14.82 -1.03
C THR A 388 -12.67 15.11 0.37
N GLY A 389 -13.01 14.07 1.14
CA GLY A 389 -13.46 14.17 2.53
C GLY A 389 -14.97 14.33 2.69
N LEU A 390 -15.78 13.94 1.70
CA LEU A 390 -17.25 13.99 1.79
C LEU A 390 -17.82 12.80 2.56
N LEU A 391 -18.95 13.00 3.25
CA LEU A 391 -19.70 11.97 3.96
C LEU A 391 -21.18 12.06 3.64
N ALA A 392 -21.78 10.96 3.16
CA ALA A 392 -23.22 10.86 2.88
C ALA A 392 -23.67 9.40 2.67
N PRO A 393 -24.97 9.10 2.78
CA PRO A 393 -26.01 9.95 3.36
C PRO A 393 -25.82 10.12 4.88
N GLN A 394 -26.65 10.97 5.48
CA GLN A 394 -26.73 11.10 6.93
C GLN A 394 -27.31 9.84 7.60
N MET A 395 -26.97 9.66 8.88
CA MET A 395 -27.46 8.52 9.68
C MET A 395 -28.98 8.49 9.75
N GLU A 396 -29.59 9.66 9.96
CA GLU A 396 -31.03 9.81 10.08
C GLU A 396 -31.77 9.39 8.81
N THR A 397 -31.15 9.60 7.64
CA THR A 397 -31.66 9.17 6.34
C THR A 397 -31.68 7.65 6.23
N LEU A 398 -30.59 6.99 6.65
CA LEU A 398 -30.50 5.53 6.66
C LEU A 398 -31.48 4.93 7.66
N ASP A 399 -31.58 5.49 8.86
CA ASP A 399 -32.53 5.04 9.88
C ASP A 399 -33.97 5.18 9.40
N THR A 400 -34.30 6.28 8.70
CA THR A 400 -35.61 6.48 8.07
C THR A 400 -35.90 5.43 7.00
N LEU A 401 -34.92 5.11 6.15
CA LEU A 401 -35.08 4.08 5.12
C LEU A 401 -35.30 2.71 5.77
N MET A 402 -34.44 2.32 6.71
CA MET A 402 -34.52 1.03 7.40
C MET A 402 -35.82 0.85 8.18
N ALA A 403 -36.36 1.92 8.78
CA ALA A 403 -37.64 1.89 9.50
C ALA A 403 -38.86 1.76 8.57
N THR A 404 -38.75 2.17 7.31
CA THR A 404 -39.88 2.19 6.35
C THR A 404 -39.80 1.10 5.29
N ALA A 405 -38.63 0.49 5.09
CA ALA A 405 -38.43 -0.58 4.12
C ALA A 405 -38.97 -1.93 4.64
N PRO A 406 -39.45 -2.81 3.75
CA PRO A 406 -39.77 -4.18 4.12
C PRO A 406 -38.54 -4.92 4.67
N ALA A 407 -38.75 -5.72 5.72
CA ALA A 407 -37.68 -6.47 6.36
C ALA A 407 -36.91 -7.34 5.35
N GLY A 408 -35.58 -7.25 5.38
CA GLY A 408 -34.68 -8.04 4.53
C GLY A 408 -34.58 -7.60 3.07
N GLN A 409 -35.11 -6.42 2.69
CA GLN A 409 -34.98 -5.88 1.32
C GLN A 409 -33.96 -4.75 1.16
N VAL A 410 -33.29 -4.34 2.25
CA VAL A 410 -32.25 -3.31 2.22
C VAL A 410 -31.05 -3.81 3.01
N ASP A 411 -29.89 -3.82 2.36
CA ASP A 411 -28.59 -3.88 3.01
C ASP A 411 -27.90 -2.52 2.88
N VAL A 412 -27.27 -2.08 3.97
CA VAL A 412 -26.37 -0.93 3.95
C VAL A 412 -24.94 -1.44 3.99
N VAL A 413 -24.11 -0.90 3.10
CA VAL A 413 -22.66 -1.08 3.15
C VAL A 413 -22.00 0.28 3.36
N VAL A 414 -21.19 0.38 4.41
CA VAL A 414 -20.41 1.58 4.68
C VAL A 414 -19.08 1.45 3.93
N ASP A 415 -18.87 2.28 2.92
CA ASP A 415 -17.56 2.48 2.33
C ASP A 415 -16.73 3.36 3.29
N ALA A 416 -16.02 2.70 4.20
CA ALA A 416 -15.04 3.30 5.09
C ALA A 416 -13.61 2.99 4.62
N CYS A 417 -13.37 2.82 3.31
CA CYS A 417 -12.06 2.43 2.80
C CYS A 417 -10.95 3.44 3.14
N GLN A 418 -11.29 4.71 3.36
CA GLN A 418 -10.33 5.71 3.85
C GLN A 418 -9.84 5.44 5.29
N THR A 419 -10.65 4.73 6.10
CA THR A 419 -10.39 4.40 7.51
C THR A 419 -10.04 5.58 8.40
N ARG A 420 -10.63 6.75 8.10
CA ARG A 420 -10.44 8.03 8.83
C ARG A 420 -11.53 8.25 9.89
N LEU A 421 -11.78 7.22 10.69
CA LEU A 421 -12.85 7.20 11.69
C LEU A 421 -12.43 6.50 12.99
N ASP A 422 -13.07 6.87 14.11
CA ASP A 422 -12.85 6.18 15.39
C ASP A 422 -13.38 4.73 15.29
N PRO A 423 -12.68 3.72 15.83
CA PRO A 423 -13.15 2.33 15.74
C PRO A 423 -14.55 2.11 16.36
N ALA A 424 -14.95 2.93 17.33
CA ALA A 424 -16.30 2.89 17.89
C ALA A 424 -17.40 3.20 16.85
N ARG A 425 -17.09 3.94 15.77
CA ARG A 425 -18.03 4.18 14.67
C ARG A 425 -18.30 2.90 13.88
N VAL A 426 -17.25 2.14 13.60
CA VAL A 426 -17.37 0.86 12.89
C VAL A 426 -18.19 -0.13 13.71
N ARG A 427 -17.97 -0.15 15.04
CA ARG A 427 -18.79 -0.93 15.97
C ARG A 427 -20.27 -0.54 15.92
N ASP A 428 -20.60 0.75 15.90
CA ASP A 428 -21.98 1.24 15.76
C ASP A 428 -22.61 0.79 14.43
N TYR A 429 -21.84 0.79 13.33
CA TYR A 429 -22.34 0.33 12.03
C TYR A 429 -22.65 -1.18 12.03
N LEU A 430 -21.77 -1.98 12.63
CA LEU A 430 -21.99 -3.42 12.79
C LEU A 430 -23.19 -3.71 13.71
N ASP A 431 -23.38 -2.94 14.78
CA ASP A 431 -24.53 -3.05 15.69
C ASP A 431 -25.88 -2.75 14.97
N ARG A 432 -25.86 -1.91 13.94
CA ARG A 432 -27.01 -1.65 13.06
C ARG A 432 -27.24 -2.73 12.01
N GLY A 433 -26.39 -3.75 11.97
CA GLY A 433 -26.47 -4.82 10.98
C GLY A 433 -25.92 -4.42 9.61
N TRP A 434 -25.06 -3.41 9.54
CA TRP A 434 -24.50 -2.90 8.27
C TRP A 434 -23.12 -3.50 7.98
N MET A 435 -22.85 -3.80 6.70
CA MET A 435 -21.51 -4.20 6.26
C MET A 435 -20.57 -2.98 6.31
N VAL A 436 -19.28 -3.20 6.55
CA VAL A 436 -18.28 -2.12 6.53
C VAL A 436 -17.07 -2.54 5.71
N MET A 437 -16.73 -1.74 4.69
CA MET A 437 -15.51 -1.90 3.91
C MET A 437 -14.40 -1.06 4.54
N VAL A 438 -13.24 -1.68 4.84
CA VAL A 438 -12.09 -1.01 5.44
C VAL A 438 -10.81 -1.31 4.67
N THR A 439 -9.80 -0.45 4.80
CA THR A 439 -8.45 -0.74 4.29
C THR A 439 -7.36 -0.36 5.28
N GLY A 440 -6.26 -1.11 5.27
CA GLY A 440 -5.00 -0.76 5.94
C GLY A 440 -4.15 0.24 5.14
N SER A 441 -4.42 0.40 3.85
CA SER A 441 -3.55 1.12 2.90
C SER A 441 -3.67 2.65 2.88
N LYS A 442 -4.71 3.20 3.53
CA LYS A 442 -5.07 4.62 3.48
C LYS A 442 -4.59 5.34 4.73
N PHE A 443 -5.50 5.61 5.67
CA PHE A 443 -5.16 6.33 6.90
C PHE A 443 -4.07 5.63 7.71
N PHE A 444 -4.13 4.31 7.85
CA PHE A 444 -3.11 3.52 8.56
C PHE A 444 -1.77 3.43 7.82
N THR A 445 -1.69 3.90 6.57
CA THR A 445 -0.46 3.96 5.76
C THR A 445 0.27 2.63 5.55
N GLY A 446 -0.45 1.50 5.63
CA GLY A 446 0.04 0.22 5.14
C GLY A 446 0.22 0.19 3.62
N PRO A 447 0.79 -0.89 3.06
CA PRO A 447 0.93 -1.07 1.62
C PRO A 447 -0.42 -0.96 0.88
N PRO A 448 -0.44 -0.48 -0.38
CA PRO A 448 -1.65 -0.51 -1.22
C PRO A 448 -2.14 -1.94 -1.39
N PHE A 449 -3.43 -2.11 -1.71
CA PHE A 449 -4.08 -3.44 -1.80
C PHE A 449 -4.12 -4.22 -0.47
N CYS A 450 -4.69 -3.59 0.56
CA CYS A 450 -4.86 -4.17 1.89
C CYS A 450 -6.29 -3.88 2.39
N GLY A 451 -7.29 -4.63 1.90
CA GLY A 451 -8.72 -4.42 2.17
C GLY A 451 -9.36 -5.52 3.02
N ALA A 452 -10.52 -5.21 3.62
CA ALA A 452 -11.40 -6.18 4.25
C ALA A 452 -12.87 -5.72 4.23
N VAL A 453 -13.78 -6.68 4.27
CA VAL A 453 -15.22 -6.45 4.50
C VAL A 453 -15.58 -7.05 5.86
N LEU A 454 -16.13 -6.22 6.74
CA LEU A 454 -16.61 -6.60 8.06
C LEU A 454 -18.09 -6.94 7.94
N LEU A 455 -18.46 -8.12 8.45
CA LEU A 455 -19.77 -8.71 8.27
C LEU A 455 -20.54 -8.71 9.60
N PRO A 456 -21.69 -8.06 9.67
CA PRO A 456 -22.57 -8.16 10.82
C PRO A 456 -23.26 -9.54 10.84
N ALA A 457 -23.76 -9.94 12.01
CA ALA A 457 -24.38 -11.26 12.21
C ALA A 457 -25.50 -11.62 11.20
N PRO A 458 -26.41 -10.70 10.79
CA PRO A 458 -27.44 -11.02 9.79
C PRO A 458 -26.89 -11.35 8.40
N VAL A 459 -25.71 -10.83 8.03
CA VAL A 459 -25.04 -11.12 6.76
C VAL A 459 -24.25 -12.43 6.88
N MET A 460 -23.61 -12.68 8.03
CA MET A 460 -22.95 -13.96 8.33
C MET A 460 -23.91 -15.14 8.17
N ALA A 461 -25.16 -15.02 8.61
CA ALA A 461 -26.18 -16.07 8.46
C ALA A 461 -26.47 -16.45 6.99
N ARG A 462 -26.22 -15.55 6.04
CA ARG A 462 -26.47 -15.76 4.60
C ARG A 462 -25.35 -16.55 3.91
N LEU A 463 -24.21 -16.76 4.57
CA LEU A 463 -23.09 -17.57 4.04
C LEU A 463 -23.39 -19.08 3.94
N SER A 464 -24.62 -19.49 4.25
CA SER A 464 -25.18 -20.79 3.86
C SER A 464 -25.54 -20.85 2.36
N GLY A 465 -25.68 -19.71 1.67
CA GLY A 465 -25.95 -19.63 0.24
C GLY A 465 -24.76 -19.99 -0.65
N ARG A 466 -24.90 -19.79 -1.97
CA ARG A 466 -23.86 -20.06 -2.97
C ARG A 466 -23.37 -18.75 -3.59
N LEU A 467 -22.08 -18.46 -3.48
CA LEU A 467 -21.47 -17.30 -4.12
C LEU A 467 -21.42 -17.43 -5.65
N PRO A 468 -21.35 -16.32 -6.39
CA PRO A 468 -21.05 -16.31 -7.82
C PRO A 468 -19.77 -17.10 -8.14
N ALA A 469 -19.86 -18.05 -9.07
CA ALA A 469 -18.76 -18.99 -9.34
C ALA A 469 -17.48 -18.32 -9.83
N GLY A 470 -17.60 -17.19 -10.54
CA GLY A 470 -16.45 -16.41 -11.03
C GLY A 470 -15.60 -15.80 -9.91
N LEU A 471 -16.10 -15.70 -8.67
CA LEU A 471 -15.27 -15.29 -7.52
C LEU A 471 -14.11 -16.25 -7.24
N ALA A 472 -14.18 -17.49 -7.74
CA ALA A 472 -13.06 -18.44 -7.70
C ALA A 472 -11.79 -17.90 -8.38
N GLN A 473 -11.90 -16.90 -9.25
CA GLN A 473 -10.75 -16.23 -9.88
C GLN A 473 -10.19 -15.06 -9.05
N TYR A 474 -10.89 -14.62 -8.00
CA TYR A 474 -10.55 -13.40 -7.24
C TYR A 474 -10.03 -13.67 -5.84
N THR A 475 -10.43 -14.77 -5.20
CA THR A 475 -10.17 -15.01 -3.78
C THR A 475 -10.12 -16.48 -3.44
N HIS A 476 -9.32 -16.81 -2.43
CA HIS A 476 -9.26 -18.14 -1.85
C HIS A 476 -10.26 -18.32 -0.71
N GLN A 477 -10.51 -19.58 -0.34
CA GLN A 477 -11.32 -19.96 0.82
C GLN A 477 -10.81 -19.37 2.14
N ALA A 478 -9.49 -19.27 2.32
CA ALA A 478 -8.89 -18.80 3.56
C ALA A 478 -9.23 -17.34 3.89
N ALA A 479 -9.54 -16.53 2.87
CA ALA A 479 -9.91 -15.14 3.05
C ALA A 479 -11.37 -14.96 3.51
N TRP A 480 -12.17 -16.04 3.56
CA TRP A 480 -13.60 -15.99 3.87
C TRP A 480 -13.93 -16.75 5.16
N PRO A 481 -14.96 -16.31 5.91
CA PRO A 481 -15.45 -17.07 7.06
C PRO A 481 -15.87 -18.50 6.68
N VAL A 482 -15.76 -19.41 7.65
CA VAL A 482 -16.17 -20.81 7.46
C VAL A 482 -17.65 -20.89 7.14
N GLY A 483 -18.00 -21.60 6.07
CA GLY A 483 -19.39 -21.76 5.65
C GLY A 483 -19.53 -22.44 4.28
N GLN A 484 -20.77 -22.66 3.86
CA GLN A 484 -21.07 -23.28 2.57
C GLN A 484 -20.68 -22.37 1.39
N ALA A 485 -20.87 -21.05 1.54
CA ALA A 485 -20.56 -20.04 0.54
C ALA A 485 -19.14 -20.14 -0.02
N ARG A 486 -18.13 -20.34 0.85
CA ARG A 486 -16.73 -20.39 0.41
C ARG A 486 -16.36 -21.66 -0.35
N THR A 487 -17.18 -22.71 -0.36
CA THR A 487 -16.85 -24.00 -1.02
C THR A 487 -16.66 -23.90 -2.54
N VAL A 488 -17.19 -22.83 -3.17
CA VAL A 488 -16.96 -22.55 -4.59
C VAL A 488 -15.58 -21.95 -4.88
N LEU A 489 -14.90 -21.43 -3.86
CA LEU A 489 -13.61 -20.76 -3.99
C LEU A 489 -12.47 -21.80 -3.97
N PRO A 490 -11.33 -21.54 -4.63
CA PRO A 490 -10.17 -22.41 -4.54
C PRO A 490 -9.56 -22.40 -3.12
N ALA A 491 -9.01 -23.54 -2.72
CA ALA A 491 -8.14 -23.60 -1.55
C ALA A 491 -6.86 -22.75 -1.77
N GLY A 492 -6.20 -22.35 -0.70
CA GLY A 492 -4.96 -21.56 -0.74
C GLY A 492 -5.05 -20.24 0.00
N HIS A 493 -3.98 -19.46 -0.11
CA HIS A 493 -3.80 -18.19 0.59
C HIS A 493 -3.20 -17.16 -0.36
N ASN A 494 -3.63 -15.90 -0.20
CA ASN A 494 -2.99 -14.78 -0.86
C ASN A 494 -1.83 -14.28 0.02
N ILE A 495 -0.63 -14.85 -0.16
CA ILE A 495 0.55 -14.53 0.66
C ILE A 495 0.88 -13.04 0.62
N GLY A 496 0.81 -12.40 -0.55
CA GLY A 496 1.04 -10.96 -0.68
C GLY A 496 0.08 -10.14 0.19
N LEU A 497 -1.21 -10.48 0.18
CA LEU A 497 -2.21 -9.83 1.04
C LEU A 497 -1.92 -10.04 2.54
N LEU A 498 -1.46 -11.23 2.95
CA LEU A 498 -1.08 -11.48 4.34
C LEU A 498 0.04 -10.53 4.78
N LEU A 499 1.12 -10.45 4.00
CA LEU A 499 2.25 -9.57 4.31
C LEU A 499 1.83 -8.10 4.39
N ARG A 500 0.98 -7.65 3.46
CA ARG A 500 0.46 -6.28 3.45
C ARG A 500 -0.40 -5.97 4.68
N TRP A 501 -1.21 -6.92 5.13
CA TRP A 501 -1.99 -6.77 6.37
C TRP A 501 -1.11 -6.76 7.62
N HIS A 502 -0.07 -7.60 7.71
CA HIS A 502 0.87 -7.54 8.82
C HIS A 502 1.64 -6.20 8.88
N ALA A 503 2.00 -5.64 7.73
CA ALA A 503 2.53 -4.28 7.66
C ALA A 503 1.52 -3.23 8.17
N ALA A 504 0.25 -3.31 7.75
CA ALA A 504 -0.78 -2.38 8.22
C ALA A 504 -1.06 -2.53 9.72
N MET A 505 -1.10 -3.75 10.25
CA MET A 505 -1.32 -4.01 11.67
C MET A 505 -0.22 -3.44 12.56
N ALA A 506 1.03 -3.46 12.10
CA ALA A 506 2.13 -2.82 12.83
C ALA A 506 1.90 -1.30 12.99
N GLU A 507 1.37 -0.64 11.96
CA GLU A 507 0.98 0.78 12.04
C GLU A 507 -0.26 1.02 12.89
N MET A 508 -1.26 0.14 12.79
CA MET A 508 -2.47 0.20 13.61
C MET A 508 -2.14 0.07 15.10
N ALA A 509 -1.24 -0.84 15.47
CA ALA A 509 -0.77 -1.02 16.84
C ALA A 509 -0.10 0.26 17.36
N ALA A 510 0.83 0.83 16.57
CA ALA A 510 1.53 2.06 16.96
C ALA A 510 0.60 3.28 17.09
N LEU A 511 -0.50 3.33 16.32
CA LEU A 511 -1.52 4.36 16.50
C LEU A 511 -2.36 4.10 17.76
N ALA A 512 -2.74 2.86 18.03
CA ALA A 512 -3.56 2.48 19.18
C ALA A 512 -2.88 2.80 20.52
N ASP A 513 -1.56 2.78 20.55
CA ASP A 513 -0.75 3.17 21.73
C ASP A 513 -0.76 4.69 22.01
N VAL A 514 -1.26 5.52 21.08
CA VAL A 514 -1.35 6.98 21.27
C VAL A 514 -2.71 7.34 21.89
N PRO A 515 -2.74 8.04 23.04
CA PRO A 515 -4.00 8.47 23.65
C PRO A 515 -4.83 9.35 22.70
N ARG A 516 -6.16 9.15 22.71
CA ARG A 516 -7.12 9.84 21.81
C ARG A 516 -6.96 11.37 21.81
N ALA A 517 -6.82 11.99 22.99
CA ALA A 517 -6.60 13.42 23.12
C ALA A 517 -5.31 13.88 22.40
N THR A 518 -4.24 13.09 22.47
CA THR A 518 -2.97 13.34 21.77
C THR A 518 -3.11 13.17 20.26
N VAL A 519 -3.86 12.17 19.78
CA VAL A 519 -4.20 12.02 18.35
C VAL A 519 -4.87 13.30 17.85
N THR A 520 -5.92 13.74 18.54
CA THR A 520 -6.68 14.95 18.22
C THR A 520 -5.78 16.19 18.20
N GLN A 521 -4.94 16.37 19.23
CA GLN A 521 -4.01 17.50 19.30
C GLN A 521 -3.03 17.52 18.11
N ARG A 522 -2.36 16.40 17.82
CA ARG A 522 -1.38 16.29 16.74
C ARG A 522 -2.00 16.56 15.37
N LEU A 523 -3.18 15.98 15.12
CA LEU A 523 -3.93 16.23 13.88
C LEU A 523 -4.31 17.72 13.75
N ARG A 524 -4.83 18.34 14.82
CA ARG A 524 -5.20 19.77 14.80
C ARG A 524 -3.99 20.66 14.49
N THR A 525 -2.86 20.43 15.14
CA THR A 525 -1.62 21.21 14.92
C THR A 525 -1.17 21.11 13.46
N PHE A 526 -1.06 19.89 12.93
CA PHE A 526 -0.63 19.71 11.54
C PHE A 526 -1.64 20.27 10.53
N LEU A 527 -2.93 19.98 10.70
CA LEU A 527 -3.97 20.42 9.77
C LEU A 527 -4.11 21.95 9.75
N SER A 528 -3.88 22.64 10.88
CA SER A 528 -3.78 24.10 10.90
C SER A 528 -2.63 24.57 10.01
N ALA A 529 -1.43 24.06 10.24
CA ALA A 529 -0.27 24.48 9.46
C ALA A 529 -0.36 24.14 7.97
N ALA A 530 -0.93 22.98 7.62
CA ALA A 530 -1.17 22.57 6.25
C ALA A 530 -2.20 23.48 5.57
N ARG A 531 -3.30 23.81 6.27
CA ARG A 531 -4.29 24.77 5.78
C ARG A 531 -3.66 26.13 5.55
N ASP A 532 -2.90 26.64 6.51
CA ASP A 532 -2.22 27.94 6.42
C ASP A 532 -1.23 27.98 5.25
N ALA A 533 -0.45 26.91 5.05
CA ALA A 533 0.48 26.82 3.93
C ALA A 533 -0.24 26.86 2.57
N ILE A 534 -1.39 26.18 2.44
CA ILE A 534 -2.18 26.18 1.20
C ILE A 534 -2.82 27.56 0.98
N THR A 535 -3.46 28.15 2.00
CA THR A 535 -4.23 29.40 1.84
C THR A 535 -3.37 30.62 1.60
N HIS A 536 -2.13 30.66 2.11
CA HIS A 536 -1.20 31.76 1.90
C HIS A 536 -0.37 31.62 0.61
N ASN A 537 -0.48 30.50 -0.11
CA ASN A 537 0.20 30.32 -1.39
C ASN A 537 -0.71 30.72 -2.56
N ARG A 538 -0.29 31.73 -3.33
CA ARG A 538 -1.05 32.31 -4.46
C ARG A 538 -1.29 31.33 -5.63
N ASP A 539 -0.48 30.29 -5.72
CA ASP A 539 -0.55 29.27 -6.77
C ASP A 539 -1.53 28.16 -6.40
N LEU A 540 -2.09 28.16 -5.19
CA LEU A 540 -3.00 27.13 -4.70
C LEU A 540 -4.38 27.71 -4.40
N CYS A 541 -5.41 26.88 -4.56
CA CYS A 541 -6.78 27.20 -4.16
C CYS A 541 -7.34 26.03 -3.36
N LEU A 542 -7.52 26.23 -2.05
CA LEU A 542 -8.08 25.23 -1.16
C LEU A 542 -9.54 24.95 -1.54
N LEU A 543 -9.88 23.68 -1.77
CA LEU A 543 -11.29 23.28 -1.85
C LEU A 543 -11.89 23.38 -0.45
N PRO A 544 -13.10 23.95 -0.29
CA PRO A 544 -13.76 24.06 1.02
C PRO A 544 -13.74 22.71 1.77
N PRO A 545 -13.03 22.61 2.90
CA PRO A 545 -12.97 21.37 3.65
C PRO A 545 -14.37 21.00 4.17
N TYR A 546 -14.77 19.76 3.97
CA TYR A 546 -15.99 19.23 4.56
C TYR A 546 -15.68 18.75 5.97
N ALA A 547 -16.31 19.35 6.98
CA ALA A 547 -16.25 18.87 8.35
C ALA A 547 -17.27 17.72 8.50
N PRO A 548 -16.84 16.48 8.77
CA PRO A 548 -17.75 15.36 8.99
C PRO A 548 -18.75 15.69 10.10
N ARG A 549 -20.04 15.49 9.83
CA ARG A 549 -21.07 15.55 10.87
C ARG A 549 -21.29 14.15 11.41
N ARG A 550 -20.79 13.88 12.62
CA ARG A 550 -20.93 12.59 13.28
C ARG A 550 -21.69 12.76 14.60
N PRO A 551 -22.37 11.71 15.10
CA PRO A 551 -22.91 11.72 16.46
C PRO A 551 -21.81 12.02 17.48
N PRO A 552 -22.07 12.76 18.57
CA PRO A 552 -21.04 13.06 19.56
C PRO A 552 -20.37 11.80 20.13
N LEU A 553 -19.05 11.80 20.19
CA LEU A 553 -18.25 10.76 20.83
C LEU A 553 -17.10 11.43 21.58
N ALA A 554 -16.93 11.10 22.86
CA ALA A 554 -15.92 11.72 23.70
C ALA A 554 -14.50 11.48 23.15
N ASP A 555 -13.72 12.56 23.07
CA ASP A 555 -12.35 12.59 22.57
C ASP A 555 -12.13 12.01 21.16
N ALA A 556 -13.20 11.95 20.36
CA ALA A 556 -13.12 11.45 19.00
C ALA A 556 -12.35 12.43 18.10
N TRP A 557 -11.41 11.88 17.33
CA TRP A 557 -10.56 12.65 16.42
C TRP A 557 -11.15 12.73 14.99
N ASP A 558 -12.17 11.93 14.70
CA ASP A 558 -12.72 11.68 13.38
C ASP A 558 -13.71 12.74 12.86
N ASP A 559 -13.92 13.80 13.63
CA ASP A 559 -14.61 15.02 13.21
C ASP A 559 -13.65 16.00 12.50
N ALA A 560 -12.34 15.71 12.48
CA ALA A 560 -11.37 16.53 11.77
C ALA A 560 -11.35 16.19 10.27
N ALA A 561 -11.36 17.23 9.41
CA ALA A 561 -11.11 17.09 7.98
C ALA A 561 -9.63 16.74 7.73
N THR A 562 -9.28 15.46 7.79
CA THR A 562 -7.89 14.98 7.66
C THR A 562 -7.36 14.92 6.22
N ILE A 563 -8.19 15.26 5.23
CA ILE A 563 -7.83 15.41 3.81
C ILE A 563 -8.06 16.86 3.41
N LEU A 564 -6.98 17.57 3.07
CA LEU A 564 -7.05 18.92 2.52
C LEU A 564 -6.83 18.85 1.01
N SER A 565 -7.91 19.04 0.26
CA SER A 565 -7.89 19.03 -1.21
C SER A 565 -7.69 20.45 -1.73
N PHE A 566 -6.90 20.62 -2.78
CA PHE A 566 -6.65 21.94 -3.38
C PHE A 566 -6.41 21.83 -4.89
N PHE A 567 -6.79 22.87 -5.61
CA PHE A 567 -6.39 23.06 -7.00
C PHE A 567 -5.05 23.78 -7.06
N VAL A 568 -4.30 23.53 -8.13
CA VAL A 568 -3.05 24.23 -8.44
C VAL A 568 -3.29 25.11 -9.65
N ARG A 569 -2.84 26.37 -9.59
CA ARG A 569 -2.94 27.34 -10.69
C ARG A 569 -2.14 26.83 -11.89
N ALA A 570 -2.70 27.01 -13.09
CA ALA A 570 -2.00 26.72 -14.33
C ALA A 570 -0.78 27.66 -14.50
N HIS A 571 0.35 27.12 -14.93
CA HIS A 571 1.61 27.83 -15.07
C HIS A 571 1.56 29.00 -16.08
N ASP A 572 0.63 28.94 -17.02
CA ASP A 572 0.34 29.91 -18.08
C ASP A 572 -0.88 30.79 -17.78
N ALA A 573 -1.46 30.68 -16.59
CA ALA A 573 -2.59 31.51 -16.19
C ALA A 573 -2.14 32.96 -15.95
N GLY A 574 -2.95 33.93 -16.40
CA GLY A 574 -2.84 35.34 -16.01
C GLY A 574 -3.30 35.60 -14.58
N ASP A 575 -3.86 36.79 -14.33
CA ASP A 575 -4.27 37.19 -12.98
C ASP A 575 -5.40 36.33 -12.39
N THR A 576 -6.34 35.90 -13.22
CA THR A 576 -7.44 35.02 -12.82
C THR A 576 -6.96 33.60 -12.55
N PHE A 577 -7.40 33.00 -11.43
CA PHE A 577 -7.06 31.62 -11.10
C PHE A 577 -7.73 30.66 -12.10
N ARG A 578 -6.92 29.98 -12.90
CA ARG A 578 -7.32 28.82 -13.71
C ARG A 578 -6.61 27.58 -13.17
N PRO A 579 -7.30 26.50 -12.78
CA PRO A 579 -6.63 25.31 -12.26
C PRO A 579 -5.94 24.52 -13.37
N LEU A 580 -4.95 23.71 -13.01
CA LEU A 580 -4.39 22.69 -13.90
C LEU A 580 -5.48 21.68 -14.30
N ALA A 581 -5.57 21.41 -15.60
CA ALA A 581 -6.36 20.30 -16.13
C ALA A 581 -5.81 18.96 -15.58
N LEU A 582 -6.65 17.92 -15.55
CA LEU A 582 -6.32 16.63 -14.95
C LEU A 582 -5.00 16.03 -15.45
N ALA A 583 -4.75 16.10 -16.77
CA ALA A 583 -3.52 15.58 -17.36
C ALA A 583 -2.27 16.34 -16.85
N GLN A 584 -2.34 17.66 -16.75
CA GLN A 584 -1.26 18.47 -16.22
C GLN A 584 -1.05 18.23 -14.72
N ALA A 585 -2.14 18.13 -13.94
CA ALA A 585 -2.06 17.81 -12.53
C ALA A 585 -1.40 16.44 -12.28
N ARG A 586 -1.58 15.45 -13.18
CA ARG A 586 -0.89 14.15 -13.12
C ARG A 586 0.62 14.28 -13.37
N ARG A 587 1.04 15.15 -14.29
CA ARG A 587 2.48 15.46 -14.51
C ARG A 587 3.08 16.11 -13.28
N LEU A 588 2.43 17.14 -12.74
CA LEU A 588 2.86 17.79 -11.49
C LEU A 588 2.98 16.78 -10.35
N TYR A 589 2.00 15.89 -10.20
CA TYR A 589 2.01 14.83 -9.20
C TYR A 589 3.24 13.91 -9.33
N ALA A 590 3.61 13.51 -10.56
CA ALA A 590 4.81 12.70 -10.79
C ALA A 590 6.09 13.48 -10.45
N TRP A 591 6.20 14.73 -10.92
CA TRP A 591 7.37 15.59 -10.68
C TRP A 591 7.57 15.98 -9.23
N LEU A 592 6.49 16.08 -8.43
CA LEU A 592 6.62 16.28 -6.98
C LEU A 592 7.41 15.14 -6.33
N ASN A 593 7.19 13.90 -6.77
CA ASN A 593 7.88 12.70 -6.28
C ASN A 593 9.19 12.41 -7.05
N THR A 594 9.70 13.36 -7.83
CA THR A 594 10.92 13.24 -8.65
C THR A 594 12.02 14.15 -8.13
N ASP A 595 13.28 13.72 -8.20
CA ASP A 595 14.44 14.60 -7.98
C ASP A 595 14.61 15.50 -9.21
N LEU A 596 14.35 16.80 -9.04
CA LEU A 596 14.40 17.78 -10.13
C LEU A 596 15.70 18.60 -10.11
N SER A 597 16.66 18.26 -9.25
CA SER A 597 17.86 19.09 -9.03
C SER A 597 18.82 19.13 -10.21
N THR A 598 18.77 18.13 -11.09
CA THR A 598 19.54 18.04 -12.35
C THR A 598 18.86 18.77 -13.50
N VAL A 599 17.55 19.03 -13.41
CA VAL A 599 16.72 19.67 -14.44
C VAL A 599 16.51 21.15 -14.16
N ILE A 600 16.32 21.51 -12.90
CA ILE A 600 16.06 22.89 -12.48
C ILE A 600 17.41 23.59 -12.24
N PRO A 601 17.69 24.71 -12.94
CA PRO A 601 18.87 25.54 -12.66
C PRO A 601 18.63 26.33 -11.37
N ALA A 602 18.85 25.68 -10.22
CA ALA A 602 18.64 26.25 -8.90
C ALA A 602 19.52 27.49 -8.66
N ARG A 603 18.92 28.55 -8.11
CA ARG A 603 19.60 29.83 -7.82
C ARG A 603 20.59 29.72 -6.66
N ASP A 604 20.27 28.86 -5.70
CA ASP A 604 21.06 28.64 -4.48
C ASP A 604 20.93 27.19 -3.98
N ALA A 605 21.60 26.90 -2.86
CA ALA A 605 21.62 25.57 -2.26
C ALA A 605 20.27 25.15 -1.67
N ASP A 606 19.43 26.09 -1.20
CA ASP A 606 18.11 25.79 -0.66
C ASP A 606 17.13 25.40 -1.76
N GLU A 607 17.13 26.14 -2.88
CA GLU A 607 16.32 25.79 -4.04
C GLU A 607 16.75 24.46 -4.65
N ARG A 608 18.05 24.14 -4.65
CA ARG A 608 18.56 22.83 -5.09
C ARG A 608 18.07 21.70 -4.17
N ARG A 609 18.13 21.89 -2.85
CA ARG A 609 17.60 20.92 -1.88
C ARG A 609 16.09 20.73 -2.05
N LEU A 610 15.34 21.80 -2.31
CA LEU A 610 13.91 21.74 -2.54
C LEU A 610 13.58 21.02 -3.86
N ALA A 611 14.36 21.24 -4.93
CA ALA A 611 14.22 20.54 -6.19
C ALA A 611 14.47 19.02 -6.04
N ALA A 612 15.48 18.64 -5.24
CA ALA A 612 15.81 17.24 -4.97
C ALA A 612 14.82 16.52 -4.03
N LEU A 613 14.08 17.27 -3.21
CA LEU A 613 13.20 16.70 -2.18
C LEU A 613 12.05 15.91 -2.81
N LEU A 614 11.96 14.60 -2.56
CA LEU A 614 10.83 13.80 -3.04
C LEU A 614 9.58 14.10 -2.18
N CYS A 615 8.50 14.54 -2.82
CA CYS A 615 7.23 14.86 -2.18
C CYS A 615 6.11 13.98 -2.75
N HIS A 616 5.51 13.16 -1.90
CA HIS A 616 4.41 12.28 -2.29
C HIS A 616 3.11 12.71 -1.61
N VAL A 617 2.14 13.15 -2.41
CA VAL A 617 0.82 13.64 -1.97
C VAL A 617 -0.30 12.77 -2.55
N GLY A 618 -1.57 13.04 -2.21
CA GLY A 618 -2.68 12.30 -2.80
C GLY A 618 -2.80 12.59 -4.30
N GLN A 619 -3.04 11.55 -5.11
CA GLN A 619 -3.20 11.67 -6.57
C GLN A 619 -4.27 12.70 -6.96
N PRO A 620 -4.21 13.30 -8.16
CA PRO A 620 -5.26 14.20 -8.63
C PRO A 620 -6.63 13.52 -8.66
N VAL A 621 -7.64 14.14 -8.04
CA VAL A 621 -9.05 13.77 -8.19
C VAL A 621 -9.64 14.59 -9.35
N PRO A 622 -10.28 13.96 -10.34
CA PRO A 622 -10.93 14.68 -11.42
C PRO A 622 -12.18 15.39 -10.90
N LEU A 623 -12.23 16.71 -11.03
CA LEU A 623 -13.38 17.52 -10.60
C LEU A 623 -13.71 18.55 -11.68
N ALA A 624 -15.00 18.77 -11.94
CA ALA A 624 -15.43 19.86 -12.79
C ALA A 624 -15.03 21.20 -12.16
N HIS A 625 -14.68 22.18 -12.99
CA HIS A 625 -14.34 23.53 -12.54
C HIS A 625 -14.80 24.56 -13.57
N PRO A 626 -15.46 25.66 -13.17
CA PRO A 626 -16.06 26.61 -14.10
C PRO A 626 -15.07 27.35 -15.00
N ALA A 627 -13.79 27.40 -14.62
CA ALA A 627 -12.71 28.01 -15.42
C ALA A 627 -12.08 27.05 -16.47
N LEU A 628 -12.59 25.82 -16.59
CA LEU A 628 -12.17 24.87 -17.61
C LEU A 628 -13.38 24.55 -18.50
N ASP A 629 -13.25 24.79 -19.81
CA ASP A 629 -14.33 24.69 -20.80
C ASP A 629 -14.69 23.22 -21.09
N GLY A 630 -15.25 22.52 -20.11
CA GLY A 630 -15.64 21.11 -20.20
C GLY A 630 -14.54 20.11 -19.83
N GLU A 631 -13.31 20.56 -19.61
CA GLU A 631 -12.24 19.73 -19.06
C GLU A 631 -12.35 19.59 -17.53
N LEU A 632 -11.88 18.46 -16.99
CA LEU A 632 -11.83 18.23 -15.55
C LEU A 632 -10.51 18.77 -14.99
N ALA A 633 -10.59 19.52 -13.88
CA ALA A 633 -9.45 19.92 -13.08
C ALA A 633 -8.93 18.72 -12.26
N GLY A 634 -7.63 18.70 -11.98
CA GLY A 634 -7.04 17.72 -11.07
C GLY A 634 -6.78 18.31 -9.69
N ALA A 635 -7.61 17.98 -8.70
CA ALA A 635 -7.39 18.40 -7.32
C ALA A 635 -6.38 17.50 -6.60
N LEU A 636 -5.26 18.09 -6.15
CA LEU A 636 -4.26 17.41 -5.30
C LEU A 636 -4.68 17.45 -3.84
N ARG A 637 -4.04 16.60 -3.02
CA ARG A 637 -4.46 16.40 -1.62
C ARG A 637 -3.28 16.24 -0.67
N ILE A 638 -3.25 17.01 0.41
CA ILE A 638 -2.38 16.75 1.57
C ILE A 638 -3.23 16.04 2.63
N SER A 639 -2.81 14.84 3.05
CA SER A 639 -3.60 13.99 3.96
C SER A 639 -2.81 13.59 5.19
N ALA A 640 -3.36 13.87 6.37
CA ALA A 640 -2.79 13.43 7.64
C ALA A 640 -3.09 11.93 7.84
N GLY A 641 -2.05 11.10 7.98
CA GLY A 641 -2.16 9.66 8.22
C GLY A 641 -1.72 9.25 9.62
N ALA A 642 -1.87 7.97 9.96
CA ALA A 642 -1.51 7.41 11.25
C ALA A 642 -0.04 7.67 11.62
N ARG A 643 0.90 7.54 10.66
CA ARG A 643 2.34 7.80 10.89
C ARG A 643 2.68 9.21 11.32
N LEU A 644 1.89 10.20 10.90
CA LEU A 644 2.05 11.57 11.40
C LEU A 644 1.79 11.63 12.92
N VAL A 645 0.83 10.83 13.38
CA VAL A 645 0.41 10.78 14.78
C VAL A 645 1.31 9.87 15.61
N SER A 646 1.62 8.65 15.15
CA SER A 646 2.43 7.68 15.89
C SER A 646 3.93 7.96 15.75
N GLY A 647 4.37 8.55 14.65
CA GLY A 647 5.77 8.74 14.27
C GLY A 647 6.35 7.52 13.55
N GLU A 648 7.62 7.60 13.17
CA GLU A 648 8.36 6.53 12.48
C GLU A 648 9.64 6.17 13.24
N PRO A 649 10.16 4.93 13.09
CA PRO A 649 11.43 4.53 13.69
C PRO A 649 12.62 5.44 13.33
N SER A 650 12.68 5.97 12.11
CA SER A 650 13.69 6.97 11.70
C SER A 650 13.64 8.29 12.50
N HIS A 651 12.58 8.53 13.27
CA HIS A 651 12.47 9.68 14.18
C HIS A 651 12.96 9.37 15.60
N ASP A 652 13.58 8.21 15.84
CA ASP A 652 14.08 7.84 17.15
C ASP A 652 15.03 8.91 17.73
N GLY A 653 14.89 9.17 19.02
CA GLY A 653 15.56 10.28 19.71
C GLY A 653 14.94 11.68 19.50
N MET A 654 13.89 11.84 18.70
CA MET A 654 13.11 13.09 18.63
C MET A 654 11.92 13.08 19.59
N ASP A 655 11.77 14.14 20.38
CA ASP A 655 10.54 14.35 21.16
C ASP A 655 9.33 14.68 20.25
N SER A 656 8.13 14.56 20.82
CA SER A 656 6.88 14.80 20.08
C SER A 656 6.78 16.21 19.50
N ARG A 657 7.38 17.23 20.11
CA ARG A 657 7.31 18.61 19.63
C ARG A 657 8.20 18.78 18.41
N ARG A 658 9.47 18.35 18.48
CA ARG A 658 10.43 18.40 17.37
C ARG A 658 9.93 17.62 16.16
N ARG A 659 9.27 16.49 16.40
CA ARG A 659 8.62 15.72 15.32
C ARG A 659 7.51 16.51 14.65
N MET A 660 6.59 17.11 15.41
CA MET A 660 5.51 17.92 14.83
C MET A 660 6.03 19.18 14.10
N GLU A 661 7.10 19.79 14.59
CA GLU A 661 7.80 20.90 13.91
C GLU A 661 8.39 20.45 12.57
N ARG A 662 8.98 19.25 12.51
CA ARG A 662 9.45 18.63 11.25
C ARG A 662 8.29 18.43 10.27
N GLU A 663 7.21 17.76 10.68
CA GLU A 663 6.04 17.52 9.81
C GLU A 663 5.42 18.84 9.29
N THR A 664 5.34 19.85 10.15
CA THR A 664 4.85 21.20 9.80
C THR A 664 5.76 21.92 8.81
N ARG A 665 7.09 21.74 8.93
CA ARG A 665 8.04 22.27 7.95
C ARG A 665 7.95 21.53 6.61
N ASP A 666 7.75 20.22 6.66
CA ASP A 666 7.69 19.39 5.46
C ASP A 666 6.44 19.68 4.62
N VAL A 667 5.28 19.98 5.24
CA VAL A 667 4.10 20.43 4.47
C VAL A 667 4.33 21.76 3.77
N ARG A 668 5.08 22.70 4.38
CA ARG A 668 5.46 23.96 3.72
C ARG A 668 6.37 23.71 2.53
N ARG A 669 7.38 22.83 2.67
CA ARG A 669 8.26 22.42 1.57
C ARG A 669 7.51 21.79 0.40
N VAL A 670 6.48 20.99 0.66
CA VAL A 670 5.61 20.44 -0.41
C VAL A 670 4.96 21.57 -1.20
N VAL A 671 4.37 22.54 -0.51
CA VAL A 671 3.74 23.71 -1.14
C VAL A 671 4.76 24.56 -1.91
N ASP A 672 5.93 24.80 -1.33
CA ASP A 672 7.01 25.56 -1.98
C ASP A 672 7.54 24.83 -3.23
N LYS A 673 7.64 23.49 -3.19
CA LYS A 673 8.04 22.69 -4.34
C LYS A 673 7.01 22.75 -5.48
N ILE A 674 5.71 22.80 -5.17
CA ILE A 674 4.68 23.02 -6.19
C ILE A 674 4.94 24.34 -6.92
N SER A 675 5.12 25.43 -6.18
CA SER A 675 5.43 26.74 -6.77
C SER A 675 6.74 26.73 -7.56
N LEU A 676 7.77 26.00 -7.10
CA LEU A 676 9.02 25.81 -7.83
C LEU A 676 8.80 25.11 -9.18
N ILE A 677 8.02 24.02 -9.20
CA ILE A 677 7.71 23.28 -10.43
C ILE A 677 6.95 24.16 -11.42
N LEU A 678 5.97 24.96 -10.95
CA LEU A 678 5.23 25.88 -11.82
C LEU A 678 6.14 26.93 -12.46
N ARG A 679 7.11 27.49 -11.72
CA ARG A 679 8.08 28.47 -12.26
C ARG A 679 8.94 27.89 -13.38
N HIS A 680 9.25 26.59 -13.32
CA HIS A 680 10.11 25.90 -14.27
C HIS A 680 9.36 24.92 -15.17
N TRP A 681 8.03 25.08 -15.29
CA TRP A 681 7.18 24.13 -15.99
C TRP A 681 7.67 23.80 -17.40
N PRO A 682 8.03 24.77 -18.28
CA PRO A 682 8.49 24.45 -19.63
C PRO A 682 9.78 23.63 -19.65
N THR A 683 10.72 23.93 -18.75
CA THR A 683 12.00 23.21 -18.62
C THR A 683 11.78 21.77 -18.18
N ILE A 684 10.98 21.58 -17.12
CA ILE A 684 10.68 20.25 -16.60
C ILE A 684 9.86 19.47 -17.63
N ALA A 685 8.91 20.12 -18.30
CA ALA A 685 8.07 19.48 -19.31
C ALA A 685 8.84 19.01 -20.54
N ALA A 686 9.95 19.65 -20.88
CA ALA A 686 10.82 19.27 -21.99
C ALA A 686 11.71 18.07 -21.66
N CYS A 687 12.13 17.92 -20.40
CA CYS A 687 12.92 16.78 -19.93
C CYS A 687 12.06 15.58 -19.49
N ASP A 688 10.84 15.86 -18.99
CA ASP A 688 9.87 14.92 -18.43
C ASP A 688 10.48 13.86 -17.48
N PRO A 689 11.20 14.28 -16.43
CA PRO A 689 11.89 13.33 -15.54
C PRO A 689 10.88 12.47 -14.77
N HIS A 690 11.30 11.23 -14.45
CA HIS A 690 10.48 10.24 -13.77
C HIS A 690 10.85 10.08 -12.29
N PRO A 691 9.88 9.77 -11.42
CA PRO A 691 10.14 9.55 -10.00
C PRO A 691 10.94 8.26 -9.80
N THR A 692 11.80 8.24 -8.77
CA THR A 692 12.64 7.09 -8.40
C THR A 692 12.47 6.74 -6.92
N TYR A 693 12.93 5.55 -6.54
CA TYR A 693 12.91 5.07 -5.15
C TYR A 693 13.65 6.03 -4.21
N MET A 694 14.83 6.52 -4.61
CA MET A 694 15.64 7.46 -3.83
C MET A 694 16.14 8.64 -4.67
N PRO A 695 16.53 9.78 -4.07
CA PRO A 695 17.04 10.93 -4.81
C PRO A 695 18.42 10.63 -5.44
N HIS A 696 18.77 11.29 -6.54
CA HIS A 696 20.01 11.02 -7.29
C HIS A 696 21.28 11.20 -6.45
N HIS A 697 21.30 12.16 -5.53
CA HIS A 697 22.46 12.37 -4.65
C HIS A 697 22.67 11.25 -3.61
N LEU A 698 21.64 10.42 -3.35
CA LEU A 698 21.76 9.20 -2.57
C LEU A 698 22.09 7.97 -3.45
N GLU A 699 21.76 8.01 -4.75
CA GLU A 699 22.13 6.96 -5.73
C GLU A 699 23.62 7.05 -6.10
N GLN A 700 24.14 8.26 -6.33
CA GLN A 700 25.47 8.49 -6.90
C GLN A 700 26.65 8.43 -5.91
N GLY A 701 26.49 7.85 -4.71
CA GLY A 701 27.60 7.75 -3.77
C GLY A 701 27.56 6.56 -2.85
#